data_AF-A0A166PR67-F1
#
_entry.id   AF-A0A166PR67-F1
#
_cell.length_a   1.000
_cell.length_b   1.000
_cell.length_c   1.000
_cell.angle_alpha   90.00
_cell.angle_beta   90.00
_cell.angle_gamma   90.00
#
_symmetry.space_group_name_H-M   'P 1'
#
loop_
_entity.id
_entity.type
_entity.pdbx_description
1 polymer ?
#
loop_
_entity_poly.entity_id
_entity_poly.type
_entity_poly.pdbx_seq_one_letter_code
_entity_poly.pdbx_strand_id
1 'polypeptide(L)'
;MSDTIGTSASVSVVICAYTEERWEDLRRAVDSILRQRRPADEIIVVTDHNEPLRERARAAFAPAVAVIPNTGPRGLSGARNTGVQRATSEVIAFLDDDARADEEWLARLIRPYAHPSVQGTGGLVVPAWPGEGRPDWFPPEFGWVVGCSYPGLPTTLAPIRNPIGAAMSLRRSAWTATAGFTNGLGRLGTRPLGCEETDLYIRIRRDVPGATVLHVPDAVVTHQVTAQRATWGYFRARCYAEGLSKATVSARVGTVRGLASERAYVRSVLPRAVARDLRRQGNRRRAAAIVAGLAFTTAGYAHGRLRAGTGPGNTGSGDTSPRRPSPRRATPAPASARVDAVWTGELDLADPTAAPRRPVATGWSATWPLADTAPPEYRRARILVRWHGVPVGFVELGMAGSAPTTATVRSVAERELAGELARVRADVDRLGPLTEPDGTERGSAERASTERASTERVSVVVCTRDRSSLLPACLERLRALRYTDLEVIIVDNAPSDELTRLAFEQVVGTDPRFRYVREETPGLSHARNRGLAAATGTVVAYTDDDVAVDPCWVTGLVRGLDRRADVACVTGLVPAAALDSAAERYFDARVGWGTSCQPRVYDATSGPSALHPFAAGLYGTGANFAVRTAVLRELGGFDPALGAGTPTRGGEDLDLFLRVLLAGHALAYEPSALAWHGHRADVDALRRQLFGYGTGLSAYLTKHLTDPRSRRRMIRQVPAAARHLSALTIRGHGTAGERREDQPERVPSLGLALAAREWIGLLAGPVIYARSLRRREATAL
;
A
#
# COMPACT_ATOMS: atom_id res chain seq x y z
N MET A 1 -35.04 -28.33 9.19
CA MET A 1 -34.57 -29.46 8.36
C MET A 1 -33.06 -29.58 8.55
N SER A 2 -32.66 -30.70 9.15
CA SER A 2 -31.31 -31.28 9.26
C SER A 2 -30.17 -30.44 9.89
N ASP A 3 -30.13 -30.45 11.23
CA ASP A 3 -28.87 -30.68 11.96
C ASP A 3 -28.30 -32.03 11.51
N THR A 4 -27.07 -32.05 10.97
CA THR A 4 -26.03 -33.11 11.02
C THR A 4 -25.11 -32.94 9.81
N ILE A 5 -24.14 -32.02 9.91
CA ILE A 5 -22.85 -32.19 9.20
C ILE A 5 -21.79 -32.14 10.30
N GLY A 6 -21.62 -33.27 10.98
CA GLY A 6 -20.45 -33.47 11.83
C GLY A 6 -19.20 -33.40 10.96
N THR A 7 -18.32 -32.45 11.24
CA THR A 7 -17.02 -32.37 10.57
C THR A 7 -16.20 -33.62 10.87
N SER A 8 -16.02 -34.49 9.88
CA SER A 8 -15.28 -35.76 9.99
C SER A 8 -13.76 -35.61 9.79
N ALA A 9 -13.19 -34.43 10.05
CA ALA A 9 -11.75 -34.25 9.90
C ALA A 9 -11.03 -35.07 10.98
N SER A 10 -10.13 -35.98 10.56
CA SER A 10 -9.25 -36.67 11.50
C SER A 10 -8.30 -35.68 12.15
N VAL A 11 -8.02 -35.86 13.45
CA VAL A 11 -7.13 -34.98 14.22
C VAL A 11 -6.13 -35.77 15.05
N SER A 12 -4.87 -35.39 14.93
CA SER A 12 -3.81 -35.82 15.84
C SER A 12 -3.52 -34.68 16.80
N VAL A 13 -3.44 -34.96 18.11
CA VAL A 13 -3.05 -34.00 19.14
C VAL A 13 -1.59 -34.21 19.51
N VAL A 14 -0.77 -33.16 19.36
CA VAL A 14 0.67 -33.17 19.65
C VAL A 14 0.93 -32.33 20.91
N ILE A 15 1.60 -32.95 21.90
CA ILE A 15 2.06 -32.30 23.13
C ILE A 15 3.59 -32.40 23.16
N CYS A 16 4.28 -31.26 23.28
CA CYS A 16 5.75 -31.23 23.36
C CYS A 16 6.20 -30.96 24.79
N ALA A 17 7.05 -31.82 25.34
CA ALA A 17 7.59 -31.71 26.69
C ALA A 17 9.11 -31.83 26.71
N TYR A 18 9.80 -31.11 27.60
CA TYR A 18 11.28 -31.08 27.62
C TYR A 18 11.90 -31.32 29.02
N THR A 19 11.11 -31.29 30.08
CA THR A 19 11.60 -31.38 31.48
C THR A 19 10.72 -32.27 32.34
N GLU A 20 11.33 -32.98 33.30
CA GLU A 20 10.62 -33.76 34.32
C GLU A 20 10.01 -32.89 35.41
N GLU A 21 10.50 -31.65 35.59
CA GLU A 21 9.97 -30.70 36.58
C GLU A 21 8.49 -30.38 36.36
N ARG A 22 8.01 -30.55 35.12
CA ARG A 22 6.63 -30.31 34.70
C ARG A 22 5.81 -31.59 34.56
N TRP A 23 6.25 -32.70 35.18
CA TRP A 23 5.57 -33.99 35.05
C TRP A 23 4.06 -33.92 35.35
N GLU A 24 3.67 -33.26 36.44
CA GLU A 24 2.26 -33.14 36.81
C GLU A 24 1.46 -32.26 35.85
N ASP A 25 2.10 -31.26 35.24
CA ASP A 25 1.49 -30.45 34.19
C ASP A 25 1.25 -31.31 32.93
N LEU A 26 2.27 -32.04 32.48
CA LEU A 26 2.18 -32.93 31.32
C LEU A 26 1.09 -33.99 31.52
N ARG A 27 1.03 -34.60 32.70
CA ARG A 27 0.00 -35.59 33.06
C ARG A 27 -1.40 -34.98 32.96
N ARG A 28 -1.61 -33.77 33.50
CA ARG A 28 -2.89 -33.05 33.39
C ARG A 28 -3.24 -32.69 31.95
N ALA A 29 -2.25 -32.29 31.14
CA ALA A 29 -2.44 -31.98 29.73
C ALA A 29 -2.92 -33.23 28.97
N VAL A 30 -2.21 -34.35 29.10
CA VAL A 30 -2.59 -35.64 28.49
C VAL A 30 -3.97 -36.11 28.96
N ASP A 31 -4.24 -36.10 30.27
CA ASP A 31 -5.55 -36.49 30.81
C ASP A 31 -6.69 -35.60 30.29
N SER A 32 -6.43 -34.34 29.98
CA SER A 32 -7.44 -33.43 29.42
C SER A 32 -7.78 -33.77 27.97
N ILE A 33 -6.82 -34.29 27.21
CA ILE A 33 -7.02 -34.76 25.84
C ILE A 33 -7.73 -36.13 25.82
N LEU A 34 -7.37 -37.03 26.74
CA LEU A 34 -8.04 -38.33 26.87
C LEU A 34 -9.54 -38.22 27.23
N ARG A 35 -9.94 -37.10 27.85
CA ARG A 35 -11.33 -36.83 28.26
C ARG A 35 -12.13 -35.97 27.29
N GLN A 36 -11.60 -35.68 26.10
CA GLN A 36 -12.34 -34.91 25.10
C GLN A 36 -13.61 -35.65 24.66
N ARG A 37 -14.73 -34.93 24.59
CA ARG A 37 -16.00 -35.53 24.12
C ARG A 37 -15.94 -36.00 22.67
N ARG A 38 -15.17 -35.29 21.86
CA ARG A 38 -14.65 -35.77 20.58
C ARG A 38 -13.26 -36.37 20.87
N PRO A 39 -13.09 -37.70 20.94
CA PRO A 39 -11.79 -38.31 21.19
C PRO A 39 -10.82 -37.99 20.06
N ALA A 40 -9.54 -37.70 20.35
CA ALA A 40 -8.52 -37.54 19.31
C ALA A 40 -8.30 -38.87 18.56
N ASP A 41 -8.02 -38.80 17.25
CA ASP A 41 -7.71 -40.02 16.47
C ASP A 41 -6.31 -40.54 16.80
N GLU A 42 -5.42 -39.63 17.20
CA GLU A 42 -4.06 -39.95 17.61
C GLU A 42 -3.61 -38.93 18.66
N ILE A 43 -2.94 -39.40 19.72
CA ILE A 43 -2.30 -38.53 20.72
C ILE A 43 -0.81 -38.82 20.70
N ILE A 44 0.00 -37.78 20.51
CA ILE A 44 1.45 -37.87 20.38
C ILE A 44 2.10 -36.97 21.43
N VAL A 45 2.89 -37.56 22.32
CA VAL A 45 3.78 -36.83 23.23
C VAL A 45 5.19 -36.88 22.66
N VAL A 46 5.74 -35.71 22.35
CA VAL A 46 7.10 -35.55 21.85
C VAL A 46 8.00 -35.05 22.99
N THR A 47 9.03 -35.83 23.31
CA THR A 47 10.02 -35.48 24.33
C THR A 47 11.26 -34.85 23.69
N ASP A 48 11.57 -33.61 24.06
CA ASP A 48 12.65 -32.82 23.46
C ASP A 48 14.01 -33.16 24.10
N HIS A 49 14.71 -34.17 23.56
CA HIS A 49 16.06 -34.57 23.98
C HIS A 49 16.19 -34.85 25.50
N ASN A 50 15.17 -35.49 26.09
CA ASN A 50 15.12 -35.87 27.50
C ASN A 50 14.66 -37.33 27.64
N GLU A 51 15.63 -38.24 27.76
CA GLU A 51 15.41 -39.68 27.80
C GLU A 51 14.69 -40.16 29.07
N PRO A 52 15.06 -39.71 30.29
CA PRO A 52 14.30 -40.07 31.50
C PRO A 52 12.82 -39.67 31.44
N LEU A 53 12.52 -38.46 30.95
CA LEU A 53 11.15 -38.01 30.74
C LEU A 53 10.41 -38.91 29.75
N ARG A 54 11.08 -39.37 28.68
CA ARG A 54 10.50 -40.24 27.66
C ARG A 54 10.11 -41.60 28.24
N GLU A 55 10.99 -42.23 28.98
CA GLU A 55 10.71 -43.54 29.58
C GLU A 55 9.59 -43.44 30.62
N ARG A 56 9.60 -42.37 31.44
CA ARG A 56 8.52 -42.10 32.39
C ARG A 56 7.17 -41.85 31.69
N ALA A 57 7.15 -41.04 30.63
CA ALA A 57 5.94 -40.78 29.83
C ALA A 57 5.43 -42.05 29.13
N ARG A 58 6.34 -42.87 28.59
CA ARG A 58 5.99 -44.15 27.96
C ARG A 58 5.35 -45.10 28.95
N ALA A 59 5.93 -45.24 30.15
CA ALA A 59 5.37 -46.09 31.20
C ALA A 59 3.98 -45.62 31.67
N ALA A 60 3.73 -44.30 31.66
CA ALA A 60 2.47 -43.75 32.15
C ALA A 60 1.33 -43.72 31.12
N PHE A 61 1.65 -43.50 29.83
CA PHE A 61 0.63 -43.18 28.82
C PHE A 61 0.49 -44.21 27.69
N ALA A 62 1.44 -45.12 27.51
CA ALA A 62 1.31 -46.18 26.51
C ALA A 62 0.29 -47.26 26.95
N PRO A 63 -0.45 -47.90 26.02
CA PRO A 63 -0.41 -47.72 24.57
C PRO A 63 -1.34 -46.60 24.06
N ALA A 64 -2.14 -45.98 24.92
CA ALA A 64 -3.14 -44.98 24.54
C ALA A 64 -2.54 -43.72 23.90
N VAL A 65 -1.28 -43.41 24.21
CA VAL A 65 -0.55 -42.25 23.69
C VAL A 65 0.79 -42.70 23.09
N ALA A 66 1.09 -42.22 21.89
CA ALA A 66 2.38 -42.44 21.26
C ALA A 66 3.43 -41.49 21.88
N VAL A 67 4.41 -42.07 22.59
CA VAL A 67 5.51 -41.30 23.19
C VAL A 67 6.78 -41.46 22.36
N ILE A 68 7.23 -40.37 21.75
CA ILE A 68 8.36 -40.35 20.80
C ILE A 68 9.44 -39.34 21.21
N PRO A 69 10.72 -39.59 20.89
CA PRO A 69 11.78 -38.59 21.03
C PRO A 69 11.72 -37.56 19.89
N ASN A 70 12.09 -36.31 20.16
CA ASN A 70 12.37 -35.32 19.13
C ASN A 70 13.59 -35.77 18.29
N THR A 71 13.39 -35.94 16.98
CA THR A 71 14.44 -36.35 16.02
C THR A 71 15.09 -35.16 15.33
N GLY A 72 14.53 -33.97 15.46
CA GLY A 72 15.08 -32.72 14.93
C GLY A 72 16.02 -32.00 15.92
N PRO A 73 16.42 -30.76 15.58
CA PRO A 73 17.18 -29.92 16.50
C PRO A 73 16.45 -29.73 17.83
N ARG A 74 17.22 -29.67 18.93
CA ARG A 74 16.68 -29.37 20.27
C ARG A 74 15.88 -28.07 20.25
N GLY A 75 14.70 -28.07 20.87
CA GLY A 75 13.81 -26.93 21.00
C GLY A 75 12.40 -27.20 20.49
N LEU A 76 11.49 -26.29 20.83
CA LEU A 76 10.05 -26.44 20.60
C LEU A 76 9.69 -26.63 19.11
N SER A 77 10.34 -25.92 18.19
CA SER A 77 10.11 -26.08 16.75
C SER A 77 10.52 -27.45 16.23
N GLY A 78 11.63 -28.02 16.73
CA GLY A 78 12.06 -29.37 16.38
C GLY A 78 11.04 -30.41 16.87
N ALA A 79 10.66 -30.31 18.15
CA ALA A 79 9.67 -31.21 18.74
C ALA A 79 8.31 -31.14 18.01
N ARG A 80 7.80 -29.95 17.68
CA ARG A 80 6.56 -29.78 16.91
C ARG A 80 6.67 -30.39 15.51
N ASN A 81 7.80 -30.20 14.82
CA ASN A 81 8.03 -30.80 13.50
C ASN A 81 8.05 -32.33 13.58
N THR A 82 8.75 -32.92 14.55
CA THR A 82 8.75 -34.38 14.76
C THR A 82 7.34 -34.92 15.03
N GLY A 83 6.55 -34.20 15.85
CA GLY A 83 5.15 -34.55 16.09
C GLY A 83 4.31 -34.56 14.82
N VAL A 84 4.39 -33.52 13.99
CA VAL A 84 3.66 -33.43 12.72
C VAL A 84 4.10 -34.50 11.72
N GLN A 85 5.41 -34.79 11.65
CA GLN A 85 5.95 -35.83 10.77
C GLN A 85 5.43 -37.23 11.14
N ARG A 86 5.25 -37.51 12.43
CA ARG A 86 4.68 -38.78 12.92
C ARG A 86 3.17 -38.84 12.73
N ALA A 87 2.49 -37.71 12.82
CA ALA A 87 1.04 -37.65 12.79
C ALA A 87 0.44 -38.06 11.44
N THR A 88 -0.65 -38.82 11.49
CA THR A 88 -1.30 -39.37 10.29
C THR A 88 -2.55 -38.61 9.87
N SER A 89 -3.14 -37.85 10.79
CA SER A 89 -4.40 -37.14 10.59
C SER A 89 -4.31 -35.97 9.61
N GLU A 90 -5.48 -35.53 9.15
CA GLU A 90 -5.66 -34.35 8.29
C GLU A 90 -5.34 -33.05 9.03
N VAL A 91 -5.81 -32.93 10.29
CA VAL A 91 -5.59 -31.77 11.16
C VAL A 91 -4.64 -32.15 12.28
N ILE A 92 -3.70 -31.26 12.60
CA ILE A 92 -2.81 -31.39 13.75
C ILE A 92 -3.14 -30.31 14.76
N ALA A 93 -3.54 -30.71 15.95
CA ALA A 93 -3.76 -29.81 17.09
C ALA A 93 -2.56 -29.87 18.04
N PHE A 94 -2.21 -28.72 18.61
CA PHE A 94 -1.12 -28.57 19.57
C PHE A 94 -1.67 -28.08 20.90
N LEU A 95 -1.25 -28.74 21.97
CA LEU A 95 -1.47 -28.34 23.35
C LEU A 95 -0.10 -28.28 24.04
N ASP A 96 0.22 -27.17 24.70
CA ASP A 96 1.46 -27.06 25.48
C ASP A 96 1.40 -27.97 26.72
N ASP A 97 2.56 -28.44 27.20
CA ASP A 97 2.66 -29.37 28.35
C ASP A 97 2.13 -28.78 29.67
N ASP A 98 2.00 -27.46 29.75
CA ASP A 98 1.46 -26.69 30.87
C ASP A 98 0.04 -26.13 30.61
N ALA A 99 -0.68 -26.67 29.62
CA ALA A 99 -2.06 -26.32 29.31
C ALA A 99 -3.04 -27.48 29.54
N ARG A 100 -4.27 -27.14 29.95
CA ARG A 100 -5.40 -28.06 30.15
C ARG A 100 -6.54 -27.67 29.22
N ALA A 101 -6.97 -28.60 28.37
CA ALA A 101 -8.13 -28.41 27.50
C ALA A 101 -9.46 -28.61 28.25
N ASP A 102 -10.47 -27.79 27.92
CA ASP A 102 -11.88 -28.05 28.28
C ASP A 102 -12.41 -29.30 27.56
N GLU A 103 -13.43 -29.98 28.08
CA GLU A 103 -13.99 -31.23 27.52
C GLU A 103 -14.44 -31.12 26.05
N GLU A 104 -14.87 -29.93 25.64
CA GLU A 104 -15.36 -29.64 24.28
C GLU A 104 -14.30 -28.99 23.37
N TRP A 105 -13.08 -28.77 23.89
CA TRP A 105 -12.03 -28.01 23.21
C TRP A 105 -11.75 -28.53 21.80
N LEU A 106 -11.51 -29.83 21.66
CA LEU A 106 -11.11 -30.44 20.39
C LEU A 106 -12.24 -30.37 19.36
N ALA A 107 -13.48 -30.65 19.77
CA ALA A 107 -14.66 -30.56 18.92
C ALA A 107 -14.85 -29.13 18.38
N ARG A 108 -14.72 -28.12 19.25
CA ARG A 108 -14.87 -26.71 18.87
C ARG A 108 -13.71 -26.23 18.02
N LEU A 109 -12.47 -26.58 18.38
CA LEU A 109 -11.27 -26.13 17.69
C LEU A 109 -11.24 -26.59 16.22
N ILE A 110 -11.71 -27.82 15.94
CA ILE A 110 -11.67 -28.38 14.59
C ILE A 110 -12.91 -28.08 13.74
N ARG A 111 -14.02 -27.67 14.35
CA ARG A 111 -15.27 -27.35 13.64
C ARG A 111 -15.07 -26.44 12.41
N PRO A 112 -14.21 -25.40 12.43
CA PRO A 112 -14.04 -24.55 11.25
C PRO A 112 -13.37 -25.23 10.05
N TYR A 113 -12.70 -26.39 10.22
CA TYR A 113 -12.09 -27.12 9.10
C TYR A 113 -13.10 -27.74 8.13
N ALA A 114 -14.41 -27.69 8.44
CA ALA A 114 -15.48 -27.93 7.47
C ALA A 114 -15.24 -27.14 6.17
N HIS A 115 -14.70 -25.93 6.31
CA HIS A 115 -14.41 -25.08 5.18
C HIS A 115 -12.98 -25.34 4.65
N PRO A 116 -12.80 -25.74 3.38
CA PRO A 116 -11.50 -26.10 2.82
C PRO A 116 -10.44 -24.99 2.88
N SER A 117 -10.86 -23.72 2.85
CA SER A 117 -9.94 -22.59 2.96
C SER A 117 -9.32 -22.42 4.35
N VAL A 118 -9.89 -23.01 5.40
CA VAL A 118 -9.36 -22.90 6.76
C VAL A 118 -8.14 -23.80 6.89
N GLN A 119 -6.97 -23.18 7.01
CA GLN A 119 -5.69 -23.85 7.16
C GLN A 119 -5.19 -23.84 8.61
N GLY A 120 -5.80 -23.04 9.49
CA GLY A 120 -5.42 -22.95 10.90
C GLY A 120 -6.54 -22.45 11.81
N THR A 121 -6.59 -22.94 13.04
CA THR A 121 -7.45 -22.40 14.09
C THR A 121 -6.68 -22.22 15.40
N GLY A 122 -7.17 -21.36 16.29
CA GLY A 122 -6.60 -21.18 17.63
C GLY A 122 -7.64 -20.87 18.68
N GLY A 123 -7.52 -21.55 19.82
CA GLY A 123 -8.45 -21.44 20.94
C GLY A 123 -8.21 -20.22 21.83
N LEU A 124 -9.11 -20.00 22.78
CA LEU A 124 -8.93 -19.05 23.88
C LEU A 124 -8.00 -19.67 24.95
N VAL A 125 -6.90 -19.00 25.25
CA VAL A 125 -5.95 -19.44 26.27
C VAL A 125 -6.12 -18.57 27.52
N VAL A 126 -6.68 -19.16 28.58
CA VAL A 126 -6.97 -18.48 29.85
C VAL A 126 -5.83 -18.73 30.83
N PRO A 127 -5.24 -17.70 31.47
CA PRO A 127 -4.16 -17.89 32.43
C PRO A 127 -4.68 -18.42 33.78
N ALA A 128 -4.09 -19.51 34.27
CA ALA A 128 -4.18 -19.93 35.67
C ALA A 128 -3.01 -19.34 36.46
N TRP A 129 -3.27 -18.30 37.25
CA TRP A 129 -2.26 -17.62 38.06
C TRP A 129 -1.98 -18.36 39.37
N PRO A 130 -0.75 -18.31 39.90
CA PRO A 130 -0.42 -18.88 41.20
C PRO A 130 -0.90 -17.96 42.33
N GLY A 131 -1.26 -18.53 43.49
CA GLY A 131 -1.61 -17.77 44.70
C GLY A 131 -2.83 -16.86 44.54
N GLU A 132 -2.72 -15.60 44.96
CA GLU A 132 -3.80 -14.59 45.00
C GLU A 132 -4.27 -14.09 43.62
N GLY A 133 -3.70 -14.60 42.53
CA GLY A 133 -4.12 -14.30 41.17
C GLY A 133 -3.14 -13.44 40.38
N ARG A 134 -3.64 -12.74 39.36
CA ARG A 134 -2.81 -11.90 38.48
C ARG A 134 -2.23 -10.73 39.28
N PRO A 135 -0.90 -10.47 39.22
CA PRO A 135 -0.31 -9.31 39.90
C PRO A 135 -1.00 -8.00 39.52
N ASP A 136 -1.25 -7.13 40.49
CA ASP A 136 -1.99 -5.89 40.27
C ASP A 136 -1.35 -4.96 39.25
N TRP A 137 -0.02 -5.01 39.10
CA TRP A 137 0.70 -4.22 38.11
C TRP A 137 0.65 -4.82 36.70
N PHE A 138 0.32 -6.12 36.54
CA PHE A 138 0.40 -6.80 35.25
C PHE A 138 -0.79 -6.42 34.35
N PRO A 139 -0.55 -5.82 33.18
CA PRO A 139 -1.63 -5.38 32.30
C PRO A 139 -2.25 -6.57 31.54
N PRO A 140 -3.60 -6.73 31.54
CA PRO A 140 -4.30 -7.78 30.79
C PRO A 140 -3.89 -7.87 29.31
N GLU A 141 -3.61 -6.72 28.71
CA GLU A 141 -3.14 -6.55 27.33
C GLU A 141 -1.91 -7.44 27.07
N PHE A 142 -1.02 -7.59 28.03
CA PHE A 142 0.20 -8.38 27.87
C PHE A 142 0.03 -9.87 28.19
N GLY A 143 -1.19 -10.43 28.09
CA GLY A 143 -1.42 -11.87 28.27
C GLY A 143 -0.49 -12.77 27.45
N TRP A 144 -0.08 -12.31 26.25
CA TRP A 144 0.88 -13.00 25.39
C TRP A 144 2.28 -13.19 26.02
N VAL A 145 2.67 -12.37 27.01
CA VAL A 145 3.93 -12.51 27.76
C VAL A 145 3.94 -13.85 28.51
N VAL A 146 2.79 -14.27 29.03
CA VAL A 146 2.64 -15.54 29.76
C VAL A 146 2.05 -16.65 28.88
N GLY A 147 2.01 -16.46 27.55
CA GLY A 147 1.49 -17.45 26.61
C GLY A 147 -0.04 -17.53 26.54
N CYS A 148 -0.75 -16.49 26.99
CA CYS A 148 -2.21 -16.49 27.10
C CYS A 148 -2.88 -15.45 26.18
N SER A 149 -4.18 -15.62 25.96
CA SER A 149 -5.01 -14.68 25.23
C SER A 149 -5.08 -13.33 25.94
N TYR A 150 -5.32 -12.28 25.18
CA TYR A 150 -5.28 -10.90 25.66
C TYR A 150 -6.37 -10.02 25.03
N PRO A 151 -6.81 -8.94 25.70
CA PRO A 151 -7.68 -7.95 25.11
C PRO A 151 -7.08 -7.38 23.82
N GLY A 152 -7.80 -7.54 22.71
CA GLY A 152 -7.31 -7.27 21.36
C GLY A 152 -7.42 -8.46 20.41
N LEU A 153 -7.59 -9.68 20.94
CA LEU A 153 -8.07 -10.82 20.16
C LEU A 153 -9.59 -10.74 19.94
N PRO A 154 -10.11 -11.30 18.82
CA PRO A 154 -11.55 -11.38 18.60
C PRO A 154 -12.28 -12.13 19.73
N THR A 155 -13.50 -11.71 20.07
CA THR A 155 -14.35 -12.41 21.06
C THR A 155 -15.37 -13.33 20.40
N THR A 156 -15.40 -13.37 19.07
CA THR A 156 -16.22 -14.25 18.23
C THR A 156 -15.33 -14.96 17.22
N LEU A 157 -15.86 -15.99 16.56
CA LEU A 157 -15.18 -16.64 15.44
C LEU A 157 -14.77 -15.60 14.40
N ALA A 158 -13.47 -15.40 14.18
CA ALA A 158 -12.97 -14.37 13.28
C ALA A 158 -11.55 -14.66 12.78
N PRO A 159 -11.15 -14.11 11.61
CA PRO A 159 -9.78 -14.26 11.11
C PRO A 159 -8.72 -13.62 12.01
N ILE A 160 -7.62 -14.35 12.24
CA ILE A 160 -6.41 -13.86 12.94
C ILE A 160 -5.15 -14.20 12.15
N ARG A 161 -4.10 -13.38 12.26
CA ARG A 161 -2.83 -13.65 11.56
C ARG A 161 -2.26 -15.02 11.94
N ASN A 162 -2.17 -15.28 13.24
CA ASN A 162 -1.63 -16.50 13.83
C ASN A 162 -2.29 -16.73 15.20
N PRO A 163 -2.51 -17.98 15.61
CA PRO A 163 -2.96 -18.35 16.95
C PRO A 163 -1.83 -18.28 17.97
N ILE A 164 -2.18 -18.45 19.25
CA ILE A 164 -1.24 -18.62 20.35
C ILE A 164 -0.81 -20.09 20.40
N GLY A 165 0.49 -20.35 20.55
CA GLY A 165 1.07 -21.69 20.46
C GLY A 165 0.50 -22.71 21.47
N ALA A 166 0.01 -22.25 22.62
CA ALA A 166 -0.56 -23.09 23.68
C ALA A 166 -1.87 -23.79 23.30
N ALA A 167 -2.59 -23.29 22.31
CA ALA A 167 -3.81 -23.92 21.78
C ALA A 167 -4.01 -23.51 20.31
N MET A 168 -3.37 -24.25 19.41
CA MET A 168 -3.46 -24.00 17.98
C MET A 168 -3.61 -25.31 17.20
N SER A 169 -4.15 -25.23 15.99
CA SER A 169 -4.12 -26.34 15.05
C SER A 169 -3.92 -25.87 13.63
N LEU A 170 -3.44 -26.78 12.78
CA LEU A 170 -3.29 -26.55 11.34
C LEU A 170 -3.59 -27.80 10.51
N ARG A 171 -3.96 -27.61 9.24
CA ARG A 171 -3.99 -28.69 8.26
C ARG A 171 -2.57 -29.21 8.02
N ARG A 172 -2.39 -30.53 8.05
CA ARG A 172 -1.10 -31.17 7.78
C ARG A 172 -0.54 -30.78 6.40
N SER A 173 -1.41 -30.63 5.39
CA SER A 173 -1.03 -30.15 4.06
C SER A 173 -0.42 -28.74 4.07
N ALA A 174 -0.91 -27.83 4.92
CA ALA A 174 -0.36 -26.48 5.06
C ALA A 174 1.05 -26.48 5.69
N TRP A 175 1.31 -27.41 6.60
CA TRP A 175 2.66 -27.63 7.14
C TRP A 175 3.61 -28.10 6.04
N THR A 176 3.20 -29.09 5.24
CA THR A 176 4.00 -29.62 4.12
C THR A 176 4.30 -28.54 3.09
N ALA A 177 3.29 -27.76 2.69
CA ALA A 177 3.43 -26.68 1.71
C ALA A 177 4.43 -25.60 2.13
N THR A 178 4.69 -25.46 3.43
CA THR A 178 5.58 -24.43 3.97
C THR A 178 6.91 -24.97 4.48
N ALA A 179 7.15 -26.28 4.42
CA ALA A 179 8.31 -26.94 5.04
C ALA A 179 8.39 -26.78 6.58
N GLY A 180 7.23 -26.69 7.24
CA GLY A 180 7.10 -26.81 8.70
C GLY A 180 7.59 -25.63 9.53
N PHE A 181 7.71 -25.81 10.86
CA PHE A 181 8.20 -24.79 11.80
C PHE A 181 9.68 -24.53 11.56
N THR A 182 10.10 -23.26 11.53
CA THR A 182 11.52 -22.98 11.27
C THR A 182 12.38 -23.22 12.52
N ASN A 183 13.42 -24.04 12.35
CA ASN A 183 14.41 -24.31 13.39
C ASN A 183 15.12 -23.01 13.84
N GLY A 184 15.46 -22.95 15.13
CA GLY A 184 16.10 -21.77 15.75
C GLY A 184 15.17 -20.58 16.01
N LEU A 185 13.87 -20.68 15.68
CA LEU A 185 12.80 -19.83 16.22
C LEU A 185 12.03 -20.62 17.28
N GLY A 186 11.65 -19.97 18.37
CA GLY A 186 10.94 -20.60 19.50
C GLY A 186 11.83 -20.89 20.71
N ARG A 187 11.19 -21.42 21.77
CA ARG A 187 11.85 -21.61 23.08
C ARG A 187 12.97 -22.65 22.99
N LEU A 188 14.12 -22.30 23.59
CA LEU A 188 15.29 -23.17 23.76
C LEU A 188 15.62 -23.21 25.26
N GLY A 189 15.18 -24.27 25.95
CA GLY A 189 15.27 -24.35 27.41
C GLY A 189 14.58 -23.16 28.11
N THR A 190 15.31 -22.45 28.97
CA THR A 190 14.79 -21.30 29.73
C THR A 190 14.84 -19.96 28.97
N ARG A 191 15.43 -19.90 27.76
CA ARG A 191 15.50 -18.67 26.97
C ARG A 191 14.14 -18.36 26.34
N PRO A 192 13.51 -17.21 26.63
CA PRO A 192 12.12 -16.93 26.25
C PRO A 192 11.99 -16.39 24.82
N LEU A 193 12.69 -17.00 23.86
CA LEU A 193 12.50 -16.75 22.43
C LEU A 193 11.17 -17.38 21.97
N GLY A 194 10.48 -16.74 21.01
CA GLY A 194 9.21 -17.20 20.47
C GLY A 194 9.03 -16.87 18.98
N CYS A 195 7.77 -16.81 18.54
CA CYS A 195 7.30 -16.44 17.19
C CYS A 195 7.43 -17.52 16.11
N GLU A 196 7.65 -18.78 16.46
CA GLU A 196 7.68 -19.90 15.53
C GLU A 196 6.32 -20.11 14.84
N GLU A 197 5.22 -19.99 15.58
CA GLU A 197 3.87 -20.03 15.04
C GLU A 197 3.58 -18.78 14.21
N THR A 198 4.03 -17.61 14.65
CA THR A 198 3.89 -16.36 13.90
C THR A 198 4.53 -16.48 12.50
N ASP A 199 5.76 -16.98 12.42
CA ASP A 199 6.46 -17.22 11.17
C ASP A 199 5.72 -18.24 10.28
N LEU A 200 5.33 -19.39 10.86
CA LEU A 200 4.64 -20.45 10.14
C LEU A 200 3.34 -19.97 9.49
N TYR A 201 2.45 -19.33 10.26
CA TYR A 201 1.15 -18.90 9.71
C TYR A 201 1.26 -17.73 8.72
N ILE A 202 2.33 -16.93 8.80
CA ILE A 202 2.65 -15.95 7.74
C ILE A 202 3.05 -16.66 6.45
N ARG A 203 3.85 -17.74 6.53
CA ARG A 203 4.21 -18.56 5.37
C ARG A 203 3.00 -19.30 4.81
N ILE A 204 2.15 -19.89 5.65
CA ILE A 204 0.93 -20.58 5.21
C ILE A 204 0.04 -19.63 4.40
N ARG A 205 -0.20 -18.41 4.90
CA ARG A 205 -0.99 -17.39 4.19
C ARG A 205 -0.33 -16.88 2.90
N ARG A 206 0.99 -17.04 2.75
CA ARG A 206 1.74 -16.66 1.55
C ARG A 206 1.73 -17.78 0.51
N ASP A 207 1.91 -19.02 0.95
CA ASP A 207 2.23 -20.15 0.09
C ASP A 207 1.01 -21.03 -0.22
N VAL A 208 -0.09 -20.89 0.54
CA VAL A 208 -1.35 -21.61 0.32
C VAL A 208 -2.44 -20.62 -0.13
N PRO A 209 -2.88 -20.66 -1.40
CA PRO A 209 -3.91 -19.75 -1.92
C PRO A 209 -5.23 -19.84 -1.13
N GLY A 210 -5.83 -18.68 -0.82
CA GLY A 210 -7.08 -18.60 -0.07
C GLY A 210 -6.98 -19.00 1.42
N ALA A 211 -5.79 -19.29 1.93
CA ALA A 211 -5.61 -19.78 3.29
C ALA A 211 -6.14 -18.79 4.35
N THR A 212 -7.08 -19.29 5.15
CA THR A 212 -7.68 -18.57 6.28
C THR A 212 -7.25 -19.19 7.59
N VAL A 213 -6.97 -18.34 8.58
CA VAL A 213 -6.63 -18.74 9.95
C VAL A 213 -7.62 -18.06 10.88
N LEU A 214 -8.30 -18.83 11.73
CA LEU A 214 -9.42 -18.35 12.55
C LEU A 214 -9.13 -18.44 14.06
N HIS A 215 -9.65 -17.50 14.82
CA HIS A 215 -9.74 -17.61 16.27
C HIS A 215 -11.08 -18.22 16.66
N VAL A 216 -11.06 -19.21 17.55
CA VAL A 216 -12.22 -19.98 18.01
C VAL A 216 -12.33 -19.76 19.53
N PRO A 217 -12.97 -18.66 19.97
CA PRO A 217 -12.90 -18.23 21.37
C PRO A 217 -13.64 -19.15 22.35
N ASP A 218 -14.54 -20.01 21.86
CA ASP A 218 -15.25 -21.04 22.61
C ASP A 218 -14.46 -22.35 22.75
N ALA A 219 -13.36 -22.54 22.01
CA ALA A 219 -12.40 -23.60 22.24
C ALA A 219 -11.39 -23.17 23.31
N VAL A 220 -11.68 -23.46 24.57
CA VAL A 220 -10.94 -22.91 25.72
C VAL A 220 -9.88 -23.88 26.24
N VAL A 221 -8.69 -23.36 26.54
CA VAL A 221 -7.69 -24.04 27.39
C VAL A 221 -7.30 -23.16 28.56
N THR A 222 -6.92 -23.78 29.67
CA THR A 222 -6.32 -23.10 30.83
C THR A 222 -4.82 -23.35 30.84
N HIS A 223 -4.01 -22.30 30.83
CA HIS A 223 -2.55 -22.37 30.78
C HIS A 223 -1.93 -21.97 32.12
N GLN A 224 -1.13 -22.85 32.72
CA GLN A 224 -0.52 -22.64 34.02
C GLN A 224 0.57 -21.57 33.97
N VAL A 225 0.40 -20.51 34.77
CA VAL A 225 1.40 -19.44 34.91
C VAL A 225 2.23 -19.72 36.15
N THR A 226 3.53 -19.95 35.98
CA THR A 226 4.44 -20.17 37.12
C THR A 226 4.68 -18.88 37.91
N ALA A 227 5.03 -18.98 39.19
CA ALA A 227 5.36 -17.83 40.03
C ALA A 227 6.46 -16.94 39.41
N GLN A 228 7.46 -17.56 38.77
CA GLN A 228 8.51 -16.87 38.03
C GLN A 228 7.95 -15.98 36.90
N ARG A 229 6.94 -16.46 36.16
CA ARG A 229 6.30 -15.74 35.05
C ARG A 229 5.43 -14.56 35.52
N ALA A 230 5.04 -14.56 36.78
CA ALA A 230 4.31 -13.48 37.43
C ALA A 230 5.23 -12.35 37.97
N THR A 231 6.55 -12.42 37.72
CA THR A 231 7.51 -11.40 38.19
C THR A 231 7.75 -10.29 37.17
N TRP A 232 8.13 -9.10 37.65
CA TRP A 232 8.55 -7.98 36.80
C TRP A 232 9.80 -8.31 35.97
N GLY A 233 10.74 -9.06 36.56
CA GLY A 233 11.96 -9.51 35.89
C GLY A 233 11.66 -10.35 34.66
N TYR A 234 10.73 -11.30 34.78
CA TYR A 234 10.26 -12.10 33.66
C TYR A 234 9.54 -11.26 32.60
N PHE A 235 8.62 -10.38 33.03
CA PHE A 235 7.88 -9.49 32.11
C PHE A 235 8.82 -8.67 31.23
N ARG A 236 9.81 -8.00 31.82
CA ARG A 236 10.83 -7.24 31.09
C ARG A 236 11.61 -8.13 30.11
N ALA A 237 12.14 -9.25 30.60
CA ALA A 237 12.97 -10.14 29.80
C ALA A 237 12.19 -10.71 28.61
N ARG A 238 10.93 -11.10 28.83
CA ARG A 238 10.05 -11.65 27.79
C ARG A 238 9.63 -10.60 26.77
N CYS A 239 9.27 -9.39 27.19
CA CYS A 239 8.97 -8.27 26.28
C CYS A 239 10.16 -7.95 25.38
N TYR A 240 11.37 -7.90 25.94
CA TYR A 240 12.60 -7.70 25.19
C TYR A 240 12.88 -8.84 24.20
N ALA A 241 12.77 -10.09 24.66
CA ALA A 241 12.95 -11.27 23.82
C ALA A 241 11.92 -11.37 22.68
N GLU A 242 10.67 -10.92 22.91
CA GLU A 242 9.68 -10.78 21.84
C GLU A 242 10.16 -9.84 20.75
N GLY A 243 10.73 -8.70 21.13
CA GLY A 243 11.34 -7.76 20.19
C GLY A 243 12.41 -8.40 19.33
N LEU A 244 13.33 -9.16 19.95
CA LEU A 244 14.38 -9.91 19.24
C LEU A 244 13.79 -10.93 18.27
N SER A 245 12.83 -11.75 18.72
CA SER A 245 12.12 -12.72 17.88
C SER A 245 11.42 -12.05 16.70
N LYS A 246 10.73 -10.93 16.93
CA LYS A 246 10.07 -10.16 15.87
C LYS A 246 11.06 -9.54 14.90
N ALA A 247 12.27 -9.19 15.30
CA ALA A 247 13.32 -8.74 14.39
C ALA A 247 13.74 -9.88 13.45
N THR A 248 13.95 -11.09 13.98
CA THR A 248 14.28 -12.28 13.17
C THR A 248 13.15 -12.67 12.22
N VAL A 249 11.90 -12.71 12.71
CA VAL A 249 10.73 -12.96 11.84
C VAL A 249 10.58 -11.87 10.79
N SER A 250 10.74 -10.59 11.17
CA SER A 250 10.71 -9.47 10.22
C SER A 250 11.81 -9.54 9.16
N ALA A 251 12.98 -10.09 9.48
CA ALA A 251 14.05 -10.32 8.52
C ALA A 251 13.69 -11.44 7.53
N ARG A 252 12.96 -12.47 7.97
CA ARG A 252 12.59 -13.64 7.15
C ARG A 252 11.34 -13.43 6.29
N VAL A 253 10.25 -12.98 6.89
CA VAL A 253 8.95 -12.84 6.22
C VAL A 253 8.60 -11.39 5.87
N GLY A 254 9.54 -10.49 6.11
CA GLY A 254 9.39 -9.05 5.94
C GLY A 254 8.74 -8.37 7.15
N THR A 255 9.25 -7.20 7.53
CA THR A 255 8.79 -6.37 8.66
C THR A 255 7.29 -6.05 8.61
N VAL A 256 6.72 -6.02 7.42
CA VAL A 256 5.31 -5.75 7.24
C VAL A 256 4.46 -6.90 7.76
N ARG A 257 4.67 -8.13 7.26
CA ARG A 257 3.90 -9.30 7.70
C ARG A 257 4.27 -9.69 9.13
N GLY A 258 5.56 -9.60 9.46
CA GLY A 258 6.10 -9.89 10.79
C GLY A 258 5.56 -9.00 11.90
N LEU A 259 5.20 -7.73 11.61
CA LEU A 259 4.67 -6.76 12.59
C LEU A 259 3.21 -6.34 12.35
N ALA A 260 2.45 -7.03 11.49
CA ALA A 260 1.10 -6.61 11.10
C ALA A 260 0.15 -6.49 12.31
N SER A 261 0.08 -7.53 13.14
CA SER A 261 -0.77 -7.54 14.35
C SER A 261 -0.28 -6.53 15.37
N GLU A 262 1.04 -6.40 15.54
CA GLU A 262 1.69 -5.54 16.51
C GLU A 262 1.45 -4.05 16.21
N ARG A 263 1.40 -3.65 14.94
CA ARG A 263 1.05 -2.26 14.56
C ARG A 263 -0.39 -1.90 14.91
N ALA A 264 -1.34 -2.80 14.64
CA ALA A 264 -2.74 -2.57 15.03
C ALA A 264 -2.89 -2.48 16.55
N TYR A 265 -2.15 -3.35 17.24
CA TYR A 265 -2.10 -3.45 18.69
C TYR A 265 -1.55 -2.18 19.37
N VAL A 266 -0.39 -1.68 18.93
CA VAL A 266 0.23 -0.44 19.45
C VAL A 266 -0.58 0.81 19.10
N ARG A 267 -1.26 0.85 17.96
CA ARG A 267 -2.06 2.01 17.54
C ARG A 267 -3.40 2.13 18.26
N SER A 268 -3.99 1.03 18.69
CA SER A 268 -5.41 1.01 19.06
C SER A 268 -5.72 0.31 20.37
N VAL A 269 -4.97 -0.71 20.77
CA VAL A 269 -5.22 -1.46 22.01
C VAL A 269 -4.47 -0.81 23.17
N LEU A 270 -3.15 -0.63 23.05
CA LEU A 270 -2.32 -0.08 24.13
C LEU A 270 -2.70 1.36 24.53
N PRO A 271 -2.95 2.31 23.61
CA PRO A 271 -3.30 3.68 24.01
C PRO A 271 -4.64 3.76 24.72
N ARG A 272 -5.63 2.94 24.31
CA ARG A 272 -6.93 2.84 24.98
C ARG A 272 -6.79 2.24 26.38
N ALA A 273 -5.95 1.22 26.53
CA ALA A 273 -5.65 0.62 27.83
C ALA A 273 -4.96 1.61 28.79
N VAL A 274 -3.97 2.37 28.29
CA VAL A 274 -3.32 3.45 29.08
C VAL A 274 -4.34 4.52 29.48
N ALA A 275 -5.16 5.00 28.55
CA ALA A 275 -6.20 5.99 28.85
C ALA A 275 -7.23 5.46 29.87
N ARG A 276 -7.65 4.19 29.76
CA ARG A 276 -8.55 3.52 30.71
C ARG A 276 -7.94 3.48 32.11
N ASP A 277 -6.69 3.05 32.22
CA ASP A 277 -6.03 2.81 33.51
C ASP A 277 -5.56 4.11 34.19
N LEU A 278 -5.40 5.21 33.44
CA LEU A 278 -5.18 6.55 33.99
C LEU A 278 -6.47 7.23 34.46
N ARG A 279 -7.62 6.95 33.84
CA ARG A 279 -8.93 7.54 34.20
C ARG A 279 -9.57 6.92 35.43
N ARG A 280 -9.40 5.61 35.63
CA ARG A 280 -9.83 4.94 36.85
C ARG A 280 -8.79 5.21 37.93
N GLN A 281 -9.14 6.01 38.96
CA GLN A 281 -8.26 6.26 40.10
C GLN A 281 -7.80 4.92 40.71
N GLY A 282 -6.56 4.49 40.44
CA GLY A 282 -5.97 3.28 41.05
C GLY A 282 -4.93 2.53 40.22
N ASN A 283 -4.92 2.60 38.87
CA ASN A 283 -4.10 1.69 38.05
C ASN A 283 -2.90 2.34 37.35
N ARG A 284 -2.28 3.36 37.96
CA ARG A 284 -1.06 4.00 37.43
C ARG A 284 0.08 3.01 37.20
N ARG A 285 0.18 1.96 38.04
CA ARG A 285 1.17 0.87 37.89
C ARG A 285 0.96 0.06 36.60
N ARG A 286 -0.30 -0.22 36.22
CA ARG A 286 -0.60 -0.92 34.95
C ARG A 286 -0.32 -0.05 33.73
N ALA A 287 -0.70 1.22 33.78
CA ALA A 287 -0.38 2.17 32.72
C ALA A 287 1.15 2.29 32.51
N ALA A 288 1.90 2.39 33.60
CA ALA A 288 3.37 2.39 33.55
C ALA A 288 3.93 1.07 32.99
N ALA A 289 3.37 -0.08 33.40
CA ALA A 289 3.77 -1.39 32.88
C ALA A 289 3.50 -1.55 31.37
N ILE A 290 2.41 -0.99 30.85
CA ILE A 290 2.11 -0.98 29.40
C ILE A 290 3.18 -0.20 28.63
N VAL A 291 3.51 1.02 29.10
CA VAL A 291 4.52 1.87 28.46
C VAL A 291 5.90 1.22 28.52
N ALA A 292 6.28 0.69 29.68
CA ALA A 292 7.55 -0.01 29.87
C ALA A 292 7.63 -1.28 29.02
N GLY A 293 6.58 -2.09 28.96
CA GLY A 293 6.51 -3.29 28.14
C GLY A 293 6.73 -2.98 26.65
N LEU A 294 6.05 -1.94 26.13
CA LEU A 294 6.24 -1.48 24.75
C LEU A 294 7.67 -0.99 24.50
N ALA A 295 8.25 -0.24 25.45
CA ALA A 295 9.62 0.24 25.37
C ALA A 295 10.64 -0.92 25.32
N PHE A 296 10.50 -1.92 26.20
CA PHE A 296 11.38 -3.11 26.20
C PHE A 296 11.26 -3.91 24.90
N THR A 297 10.04 -4.12 24.38
CA THR A 297 9.84 -4.81 23.10
C THR A 297 10.43 -4.03 21.94
N THR A 298 10.31 -2.71 21.93
CA THR A 298 10.88 -1.85 20.89
C THR A 298 12.41 -1.84 20.96
N ALA A 299 12.99 -1.79 22.16
CA ALA A 299 14.44 -1.90 22.37
C ALA A 299 14.97 -3.26 21.88
N GLY A 300 14.30 -4.36 22.22
CA GLY A 300 14.65 -5.70 21.72
C GLY A 300 14.57 -5.80 20.20
N TYR A 301 13.54 -5.21 19.59
CA TYR A 301 13.40 -5.17 18.14
C TYR A 301 14.52 -4.37 17.46
N ALA A 302 14.84 -3.19 17.98
CA ALA A 302 15.93 -2.36 17.48
C ALA A 302 17.29 -3.07 17.61
N HIS A 303 17.55 -3.70 18.76
CA HIS A 303 18.77 -4.51 18.97
C HIS A 303 18.86 -5.64 17.96
N GLY A 304 17.80 -6.42 17.77
CA GLY A 304 17.77 -7.53 16.83
C GLY A 304 18.00 -7.08 15.38
N ARG A 305 17.49 -5.90 15.01
CA ARG A 305 17.72 -5.29 13.69
C ARG A 305 19.16 -4.84 13.48
N LEU A 306 19.80 -4.27 14.50
CA LEU A 306 21.19 -3.81 14.45
C LEU A 306 22.15 -5.01 14.35
N ARG A 307 21.94 -6.07 15.13
CA ARG A 307 22.75 -7.30 15.06
C ARG A 307 22.64 -8.03 13.73
N ALA A 308 21.50 -7.97 13.06
CA ALA A 308 21.34 -8.52 11.71
C ALA A 308 22.05 -7.68 10.63
N GLY A 309 22.33 -6.40 10.91
CA GLY A 309 23.11 -5.51 10.05
C GLY A 309 24.62 -5.56 10.30
N THR A 310 25.06 -6.18 11.39
CA THR A 310 26.47 -6.38 11.76
C THR A 310 26.74 -7.88 11.94
N GLY A 311 26.80 -8.62 10.84
CA GLY A 311 27.35 -9.97 10.82
C GLY A 311 28.89 -9.92 10.69
N PRO A 312 29.65 -10.80 11.36
CA PRO A 312 31.11 -10.75 11.38
C PRO A 312 31.71 -11.07 10.02
N GLY A 313 32.81 -10.38 9.70
CA GLY A 313 33.71 -10.75 8.63
C GLY A 313 34.18 -12.19 8.76
N ASN A 314 34.22 -12.84 7.60
CA ASN A 314 34.85 -14.11 7.31
C ASN A 314 36.19 -14.27 8.07
N THR A 315 36.24 -15.14 9.07
CA THR A 315 37.49 -15.57 9.73
C THR A 315 37.45 -17.05 10.07
N GLY A 316 38.46 -17.78 9.56
CA GLY A 316 38.86 -19.16 9.91
C GLY A 316 38.20 -20.26 9.06
N SER A 317 38.90 -21.19 8.41
CA SER A 317 40.31 -21.58 8.48
C SER A 317 40.66 -22.57 7.35
N GLY A 318 41.85 -22.38 6.76
CA GLY A 318 42.73 -23.32 6.03
C GLY A 318 42.16 -24.56 5.33
N ASP A 319 42.24 -24.54 4.00
CA ASP A 319 42.72 -25.71 3.24
C ASP A 319 43.58 -25.22 2.06
N THR A 320 44.85 -25.59 2.08
CA THR A 320 45.87 -25.25 1.08
C THR A 320 45.95 -26.36 0.03
N SER A 321 45.38 -26.13 -1.15
CA SER A 321 45.75 -26.90 -2.35
C SER A 321 45.53 -26.08 -3.64
N PRO A 322 46.50 -26.03 -4.56
CA PRO A 322 46.36 -25.26 -5.80
C PRO A 322 45.56 -26.07 -6.82
N ARG A 323 44.31 -25.66 -7.11
CA ARG A 323 43.52 -26.21 -8.21
C ARG A 323 43.47 -25.25 -9.41
N ARG A 324 43.97 -25.77 -10.53
CA ARG A 324 44.02 -25.23 -11.90
C ARG A 324 42.69 -24.60 -12.38
N PRO A 325 42.75 -23.66 -13.34
CA PRO A 325 41.56 -23.03 -13.92
C PRO A 325 40.78 -24.03 -14.77
N SER A 326 39.49 -24.16 -14.50
CA SER A 326 38.53 -24.88 -15.34
C SER A 326 37.58 -23.86 -15.99
N PRO A 327 37.06 -24.16 -17.20
CA PRO A 327 36.65 -23.15 -18.16
C PRO A 327 35.35 -22.45 -17.75
N ARG A 328 35.23 -21.17 -18.15
CA ARG A 328 34.02 -20.35 -18.03
C ARG A 328 32.81 -21.13 -18.53
N ARG A 329 32.01 -21.65 -17.59
CA ARG A 329 30.63 -22.03 -17.85
C ARG A 329 29.85 -20.73 -17.96
N ALA A 330 29.32 -20.43 -19.14
CA ALA A 330 28.37 -19.35 -19.34
C ALA A 330 27.28 -19.48 -18.27
N THR A 331 27.13 -18.44 -17.45
CA THR A 331 25.93 -18.24 -16.65
C THR A 331 24.74 -18.32 -17.61
N PRO A 332 23.75 -19.20 -17.39
CA PRO A 332 22.48 -19.04 -18.06
C PRO A 332 21.99 -17.64 -17.70
N ALA A 333 21.61 -16.84 -18.70
CA ALA A 333 20.83 -15.64 -18.46
C ALA A 333 19.70 -16.00 -17.47
N PRO A 334 19.40 -15.14 -16.48
CA PRO A 334 18.29 -15.42 -15.58
C PRO A 334 17.06 -15.67 -16.45
N ALA A 335 16.47 -16.87 -16.32
CA ALA A 335 15.18 -17.17 -16.92
C ALA A 335 14.27 -16.00 -16.57
N SER A 336 13.74 -15.33 -17.61
CA SER A 336 12.95 -14.13 -17.50
C SER A 336 11.94 -14.28 -16.36
N ALA A 337 12.14 -13.53 -15.27
CA ALA A 337 11.10 -13.33 -14.29
C ALA A 337 9.91 -12.81 -15.08
N ARG A 338 8.85 -13.61 -15.21
CA ARG A 338 7.66 -13.25 -15.99
C ARG A 338 7.14 -11.92 -15.46
N VAL A 339 7.37 -10.85 -16.21
CA VAL A 339 7.00 -9.50 -15.79
C VAL A 339 5.50 -9.36 -16.07
N ASP A 340 4.69 -9.03 -15.06
CA ASP A 340 3.27 -8.68 -15.22
C ASP A 340 3.06 -7.32 -15.93
N ALA A 341 3.84 -7.04 -16.98
CA ALA A 341 3.73 -5.83 -17.77
C ALA A 341 2.34 -5.73 -18.41
N VAL A 342 1.81 -4.51 -18.49
CA VAL A 342 0.50 -4.23 -19.11
C VAL A 342 0.73 -3.31 -20.30
N TRP A 343 0.28 -3.75 -21.47
CA TRP A 343 0.33 -2.92 -22.67
C TRP A 343 -0.67 -1.78 -22.53
N THR A 344 -0.18 -0.54 -22.49
CA THR A 344 -1.00 0.67 -22.38
C THR A 344 -1.24 1.27 -23.76
N GLY A 345 -2.48 1.64 -24.06
CA GLY A 345 -2.82 2.30 -25.33
C GLY A 345 -4.12 3.09 -25.30
N GLU A 346 -4.46 3.64 -26.46
CA GLU A 346 -5.74 4.31 -26.71
C GLU A 346 -6.34 3.88 -28.06
N LEU A 347 -7.66 3.99 -28.17
CA LEU A 347 -8.41 3.82 -29.42
C LEU A 347 -9.63 4.75 -29.41
N ASP A 348 -9.79 5.54 -30.47
CA ASP A 348 -11.03 6.27 -30.74
C ASP A 348 -11.96 5.41 -31.60
N LEU A 349 -13.13 5.06 -31.07
CA LEU A 349 -14.09 4.20 -31.76
C LEU A 349 -14.87 4.94 -32.85
N ALA A 350 -14.83 6.28 -32.88
CA ALA A 350 -15.47 7.07 -33.91
C ALA A 350 -14.66 7.09 -35.22
N ASP A 351 -13.35 6.82 -35.16
CA ASP A 351 -12.51 6.66 -36.34
C ASP A 351 -12.50 5.17 -36.76
N PRO A 352 -13.10 4.81 -37.91
CA PRO A 352 -13.15 3.43 -38.38
C PRO A 352 -11.78 2.91 -38.84
N THR A 353 -10.83 3.81 -39.13
CA THR A 353 -9.47 3.48 -39.59
C THR A 353 -8.47 3.39 -38.44
N ALA A 354 -8.83 3.86 -37.24
CA ALA A 354 -7.95 3.86 -36.08
C ALA A 354 -7.61 2.43 -35.62
N ALA A 355 -6.33 2.23 -35.31
CA ALA A 355 -5.81 1.06 -34.63
C ALA A 355 -5.37 1.43 -33.20
N PRO A 356 -5.45 0.50 -32.23
CA PRO A 356 -4.93 0.73 -30.90
C PRO A 356 -3.46 1.13 -30.96
N ARG A 357 -3.13 2.29 -30.39
CA ARG A 357 -1.76 2.81 -30.39
C ARG A 357 -1.30 3.07 -28.97
N ARG A 358 0.00 2.87 -28.72
CA ARG A 358 0.60 3.31 -27.46
C ARG A 358 0.69 4.83 -27.46
N PRO A 359 0.46 5.50 -26.32
CA PRO A 359 0.82 6.89 -26.19
C PRO A 359 2.35 7.01 -26.40
N VAL A 360 2.79 7.94 -27.24
CA VAL A 360 4.21 8.24 -27.37
C VAL A 360 4.64 8.81 -26.04
N ALA A 361 5.31 8.01 -25.20
CA ALA A 361 5.63 8.40 -23.84
C ALA A 361 6.63 9.55 -23.79
N THR A 362 6.70 10.16 -22.62
CA THR A 362 7.55 11.28 -22.22
C THR A 362 9.03 10.88 -22.39
N GLY A 363 9.95 11.84 -22.54
CA GLY A 363 11.36 11.56 -22.95
C GLY A 363 12.16 10.55 -22.11
N TRP A 364 11.60 10.03 -21.02
CA TRP A 364 12.10 8.90 -20.24
C TRP A 364 11.98 7.55 -20.99
N SER A 365 11.05 7.44 -21.94
CA SER A 365 10.86 6.28 -22.81
C SER A 365 11.39 6.48 -24.23
N ALA A 366 11.86 7.69 -24.57
CA ALA A 366 12.46 7.96 -25.87
C ALA A 366 13.78 7.20 -26.07
N THR A 367 14.35 6.63 -25.00
CA THR A 367 15.34 5.55 -25.07
C THR A 367 14.66 4.17 -25.03
N TRP A 368 13.75 3.92 -25.96
CA TRP A 368 13.63 2.59 -26.55
C TRP A 368 14.13 2.74 -27.98
N PRO A 369 15.46 2.70 -28.14
CA PRO A 369 16.20 1.46 -27.91
C PRO A 369 17.28 1.61 -26.83
N LEU A 370 17.16 0.89 -25.72
CA LEU A 370 18.36 0.23 -25.20
C LEU A 370 18.68 -0.84 -26.24
N ALA A 371 19.83 -0.69 -26.89
CA ALA A 371 20.25 -1.47 -28.06
C ALA A 371 20.43 -2.98 -27.84
N ASP A 372 19.87 -3.60 -26.79
CA ASP A 372 20.10 -5.02 -26.48
C ASP A 372 18.95 -5.75 -25.72
N THR A 373 17.74 -5.17 -25.57
CA THR A 373 16.62 -5.88 -24.90
C THR A 373 15.35 -5.90 -25.74
N ALA A 374 14.85 -7.11 -26.04
CA ALA A 374 13.56 -7.31 -26.68
C ALA A 374 12.42 -6.67 -25.85
N PRO A 375 11.36 -6.13 -26.49
CA PRO A 375 10.21 -5.60 -25.78
C PRO A 375 9.60 -6.66 -24.84
N PRO A 376 9.09 -6.26 -23.66
CA PRO A 376 8.49 -7.21 -22.73
C PRO A 376 7.29 -7.91 -23.37
N GLU A 377 7.15 -9.22 -23.13
CA GLU A 377 5.99 -9.98 -23.57
C GLU A 377 4.78 -9.55 -22.71
N TYR A 378 3.79 -8.89 -23.35
CA TYR A 378 2.59 -8.44 -22.66
C TYR A 378 1.50 -9.52 -22.69
N ARG A 379 0.98 -9.88 -21.52
CA ARG A 379 -0.16 -10.80 -21.37
C ARG A 379 -1.50 -10.09 -21.20
N ARG A 380 -1.46 -8.78 -20.94
CA ARG A 380 -2.64 -7.94 -20.74
C ARG A 380 -2.47 -6.60 -21.44
N ALA A 381 -3.57 -6.03 -21.89
CA ALA A 381 -3.64 -4.65 -22.36
C ALA A 381 -4.66 -3.86 -21.55
N ARG A 382 -4.37 -2.58 -21.30
CA ARG A 382 -5.31 -1.58 -20.80
C ARG A 382 -5.39 -0.45 -21.82
N ILE A 383 -6.59 -0.22 -22.34
CA ILE A 383 -6.80 0.68 -23.48
C ILE A 383 -7.81 1.75 -23.09
N LEU A 384 -7.42 3.01 -23.23
CA LEU A 384 -8.34 4.14 -23.13
C LEU A 384 -9.21 4.19 -24.38
N VAL A 385 -10.49 3.92 -24.21
CA VAL A 385 -11.50 4.02 -25.25
C VAL A 385 -12.00 5.47 -25.32
N ARG A 386 -12.07 6.02 -26.53
CA ARG A 386 -12.56 7.37 -26.81
C ARG A 386 -13.68 7.34 -27.85
N TRP A 387 -14.45 8.41 -27.91
CA TRP A 387 -15.44 8.68 -28.94
C TRP A 387 -15.35 10.14 -29.36
N HIS A 388 -14.92 10.41 -30.59
CA HIS A 388 -14.64 11.76 -31.11
C HIS A 388 -13.72 12.58 -30.18
N GLY A 389 -12.65 11.94 -29.71
CA GLY A 389 -11.65 12.49 -28.82
C GLY A 389 -12.06 12.51 -27.34
N VAL A 390 -13.34 12.30 -27.01
CA VAL A 390 -13.82 12.32 -25.60
C VAL A 390 -13.58 10.96 -24.93
N PRO A 391 -12.91 10.90 -23.77
CA PRO A 391 -12.72 9.66 -23.03
C PRO A 391 -14.03 9.00 -22.59
N VAL A 392 -14.17 7.72 -22.93
CA VAL A 392 -15.31 6.88 -22.55
C VAL A 392 -14.98 6.09 -21.29
N GLY A 393 -13.85 5.39 -21.29
CA GLY A 393 -13.46 4.49 -20.21
C GLY A 393 -12.24 3.66 -20.59
N PHE A 394 -11.79 2.81 -19.67
CA PHE A 394 -10.71 1.84 -19.94
C PHE A 394 -11.29 0.45 -20.14
N VAL A 395 -10.76 -0.29 -21.11
CA VAL A 395 -10.99 -1.74 -21.27
C VAL A 395 -9.72 -2.51 -20.96
N GLU A 396 -9.86 -3.65 -20.28
CA GLU A 396 -8.76 -4.58 -20.03
C GLU A 396 -8.93 -5.85 -20.87
N LEU A 397 -7.86 -6.28 -21.55
CA LEU A 397 -7.87 -7.44 -22.46
C LEU A 397 -6.75 -8.41 -22.10
N GLY A 398 -7.01 -9.72 -22.21
CA GLY A 398 -5.95 -10.73 -22.25
C GLY A 398 -5.27 -10.75 -23.62
N MET A 399 -3.95 -10.91 -23.66
CA MET A 399 -3.17 -10.93 -24.90
C MET A 399 -2.37 -12.23 -25.04
N ALA A 400 -2.35 -12.77 -26.25
CA ALA A 400 -1.56 -13.93 -26.65
C ALA A 400 -0.31 -13.53 -27.47
N GLY A 401 0.33 -12.41 -27.11
CA GLY A 401 1.62 -11.98 -27.66
C GLY A 401 1.58 -10.89 -28.75
N SER A 402 0.44 -10.65 -29.42
CA SER A 402 0.27 -9.55 -30.39
C SER A 402 -0.45 -8.34 -29.78
N ALA A 403 -0.31 -7.17 -30.43
CA ALA A 403 -1.03 -5.96 -30.04
C ALA A 403 -2.56 -6.14 -30.21
N PRO A 404 -3.38 -5.47 -29.38
CA PRO A 404 -4.84 -5.56 -29.48
C PRO A 404 -5.34 -5.12 -30.86
N THR A 405 -6.32 -5.82 -31.42
CA THR A 405 -6.97 -5.44 -32.68
C THR A 405 -8.17 -4.53 -32.44
N THR A 406 -8.43 -3.57 -33.34
CA THR A 406 -9.60 -2.67 -33.27
C THR A 406 -10.91 -3.42 -33.04
N ALA A 407 -11.12 -4.55 -33.72
CA ALA A 407 -12.31 -5.39 -33.58
C ALA A 407 -12.48 -5.93 -32.15
N THR A 408 -11.39 -6.39 -31.52
CA THR A 408 -11.42 -6.91 -30.15
C THR A 408 -11.72 -5.80 -29.16
N VAL A 409 -11.04 -4.66 -29.28
CA VAL A 409 -11.25 -3.50 -28.40
C VAL A 409 -12.69 -2.99 -28.51
N ARG A 410 -13.21 -2.85 -29.75
CA ARG A 410 -14.58 -2.40 -30.01
C ARG A 410 -15.61 -3.32 -29.37
N SER A 411 -15.51 -4.63 -29.61
CA SER A 411 -16.44 -5.61 -29.06
C SER A 411 -16.48 -5.60 -27.52
N VAL A 412 -15.31 -5.48 -26.87
CA VAL A 412 -15.24 -5.38 -25.40
C VAL A 412 -15.80 -4.05 -24.90
N ALA A 413 -15.46 -2.93 -25.55
CA ALA A 413 -15.95 -1.62 -25.19
C ALA A 413 -17.48 -1.50 -25.31
N GLU A 414 -18.07 -2.00 -26.41
CA GLU A 414 -19.52 -1.99 -26.63
C GLU A 414 -20.27 -2.83 -25.60
N ARG A 415 -19.64 -3.88 -25.06
CA ARG A 415 -20.22 -4.72 -24.00
C ARG A 415 -20.04 -4.12 -22.60
N GLU A 416 -18.83 -3.65 -22.27
CA GLU A 416 -18.46 -3.28 -20.89
C GLU A 416 -18.61 -1.80 -20.56
N LEU A 417 -18.67 -0.94 -21.58
CA LEU A 417 -18.79 0.52 -21.48
C LEU A 417 -20.05 1.05 -22.19
N ALA A 418 -21.07 0.22 -22.40
CA ALA A 418 -22.28 0.60 -23.16
C ALA A 418 -22.96 1.86 -22.62
N GLY A 419 -23.10 1.96 -21.29
CA GLY A 419 -23.72 3.12 -20.65
C GLY A 419 -22.85 4.38 -20.75
N GLU A 420 -21.54 4.23 -20.57
CA GLU A 420 -20.57 5.30 -20.72
C GLU A 420 -20.50 5.80 -22.17
N LEU A 421 -20.57 4.90 -23.15
CA LEU A 421 -20.64 5.23 -24.58
C LEU A 421 -21.89 6.04 -24.90
N ALA A 422 -23.06 5.61 -24.41
CA ALA A 422 -24.31 6.34 -24.60
C ALA A 422 -24.24 7.76 -24.00
N ARG A 423 -23.70 7.88 -22.78
CA ARG A 423 -23.49 9.17 -22.11
C ARG A 423 -22.53 10.06 -22.90
N VAL A 424 -21.39 9.54 -23.32
CA VAL A 424 -20.38 10.32 -24.07
C VAL A 424 -20.92 10.75 -25.42
N ARG A 425 -21.67 9.91 -26.12
CA ARG A 425 -22.36 10.28 -27.36
C ARG A 425 -23.30 11.46 -27.14
N ALA A 426 -24.16 11.41 -26.12
CA ALA A 426 -25.04 12.53 -25.78
C ALA A 426 -24.26 13.81 -25.40
N ASP A 427 -23.14 13.68 -24.67
CA ASP A 427 -22.25 14.80 -24.33
C ASP A 427 -21.57 15.39 -25.58
N VAL A 428 -21.20 14.57 -26.56
CA VAL A 428 -20.64 15.00 -27.85
C VAL A 428 -21.70 15.66 -28.72
N ASP A 429 -22.92 15.12 -28.77
CA ASP A 429 -24.03 15.72 -29.50
C ASP A 429 -24.39 17.11 -28.93
N ARG A 430 -24.25 17.28 -27.61
CA ARG A 430 -24.55 18.54 -26.92
C ARG A 430 -23.42 19.58 -27.01
N LEU A 431 -22.16 19.16 -26.83
CA LEU A 431 -21.01 20.06 -26.66
C LEU A 431 -20.06 20.06 -27.86
N GLY A 432 -20.35 19.26 -28.88
CA GLY A 432 -19.47 19.03 -30.01
C GLY A 432 -18.39 17.97 -29.76
N PRO A 433 -17.83 17.41 -30.84
CA PRO A 433 -16.67 16.54 -30.79
C PRO A 433 -15.40 17.33 -30.43
N LEU A 434 -14.36 16.64 -29.94
CA LEU A 434 -13.03 17.25 -29.75
C LEU A 434 -12.14 17.09 -30.99
N THR A 435 -12.40 16.06 -31.77
CA THR A 435 -11.74 15.80 -33.05
C THR A 435 -12.76 15.96 -34.17
N GLU A 436 -12.46 16.83 -35.13
CA GLU A 436 -13.19 16.86 -36.40
C GLU A 436 -13.02 15.49 -37.10
N PRO A 437 -14.06 14.90 -37.71
CA PRO A 437 -13.91 13.76 -38.59
C PRO A 437 -12.99 14.16 -39.75
N ASP A 438 -11.94 13.37 -40.04
CA ASP A 438 -11.11 13.59 -41.22
C ASP A 438 -12.01 13.65 -42.46
N GLY A 439 -11.83 14.71 -43.25
CA GLY A 439 -12.81 15.20 -44.20
C GLY A 439 -13.37 14.15 -45.16
N THR A 440 -14.67 13.92 -45.07
CA THR A 440 -15.53 13.61 -46.22
C THR A 440 -16.90 14.24 -45.98
N GLU A 441 -17.24 15.19 -46.85
CA GLU A 441 -18.59 15.71 -47.13
C GLU A 441 -19.44 16.22 -45.95
N ARG A 442 -19.38 17.54 -45.69
CA ARG A 442 -20.63 18.30 -45.52
C ARG A 442 -20.63 19.54 -46.41
N GLY A 443 -21.65 19.57 -47.26
CA GLY A 443 -21.94 20.64 -48.19
C GLY A 443 -22.09 22.00 -47.52
N SER A 444 -21.79 22.99 -48.33
CA SER A 444 -21.71 24.42 -48.10
C SER A 444 -23.08 25.10 -47.85
N ALA A 445 -23.90 24.61 -46.92
CA ALA A 445 -25.25 25.19 -46.71
C ALA A 445 -25.75 25.42 -45.27
N GLU A 446 -25.02 25.05 -44.20
CA GLU A 446 -25.42 25.40 -42.82
C GLU A 446 -24.22 25.88 -41.99
N ARG A 447 -23.65 27.03 -42.40
CA ARG A 447 -22.63 27.78 -41.62
C ARG A 447 -23.26 28.88 -40.75
N ALA A 448 -24.41 28.65 -40.13
CA ALA A 448 -25.15 29.72 -39.44
C ALA A 448 -25.61 29.43 -38.00
N SER A 449 -25.23 28.33 -37.34
CA SER A 449 -25.77 28.06 -35.99
C SER A 449 -24.89 27.32 -34.97
N THR A 450 -23.56 27.26 -35.15
CA THR A 450 -22.66 26.64 -34.15
C THR A 450 -21.44 27.50 -33.80
N GLU A 451 -21.61 28.83 -33.82
CA GLU A 451 -20.73 29.75 -33.06
C GLU A 451 -21.06 29.69 -31.56
N ARG A 452 -20.56 28.66 -30.87
CA ARG A 452 -20.24 28.74 -29.44
C ARG A 452 -18.97 27.94 -29.14
N ALA A 453 -17.89 28.22 -29.89
CA ALA A 453 -16.55 27.92 -29.42
C ALA A 453 -16.16 29.05 -28.45
N SER A 454 -15.92 28.75 -27.18
CA SER A 454 -15.44 29.75 -26.24
C SER A 454 -14.07 30.28 -26.68
N THR A 455 -14.02 31.61 -26.78
CA THR A 455 -12.95 32.47 -27.33
C THR A 455 -11.88 32.81 -26.29
N GLU A 456 -11.54 31.87 -25.41
CA GLU A 456 -10.63 32.15 -24.29
C GLU A 456 -9.17 32.02 -24.76
N ARG A 457 -8.42 33.12 -24.72
CA ARG A 457 -6.99 33.07 -25.01
C ARG A 457 -6.25 32.32 -23.89
N VAL A 458 -5.54 31.25 -24.23
CA VAL A 458 -4.88 30.39 -23.22
C VAL A 458 -3.37 30.59 -23.20
N SER A 459 -2.80 30.88 -22.02
CA SER A 459 -1.35 30.81 -21.80
C SER A 459 -0.98 29.44 -21.22
N VAL A 460 -0.31 28.60 -22.01
CA VAL A 460 0.25 27.32 -21.55
C VAL A 460 1.61 27.59 -20.91
N VAL A 461 1.78 27.23 -19.64
CA VAL A 461 3.02 27.42 -18.89
C VAL A 461 3.65 26.07 -18.57
N VAL A 462 4.91 25.89 -18.96
CA VAL A 462 5.72 24.70 -18.62
C VAL A 462 6.96 25.16 -17.86
N CYS A 463 7.12 24.66 -16.64
CA CYS A 463 8.28 24.95 -15.80
C CYS A 463 9.32 23.85 -15.97
N THR A 464 10.56 24.21 -16.27
CA THR A 464 11.67 23.28 -16.44
C THR A 464 12.90 23.75 -15.66
N ARG A 465 13.81 22.84 -15.35
CA ARG A 465 15.09 23.13 -14.70
C ARG A 465 16.08 22.03 -15.02
N ASP A 466 17.20 22.38 -15.64
CA ASP A 466 18.33 21.48 -15.94
C ASP A 466 17.89 20.19 -16.66
N ARG A 467 16.93 20.32 -17.59
CA ARG A 467 16.29 19.21 -18.34
C ARG A 467 16.36 19.43 -19.86
N SER A 468 17.47 19.97 -20.35
CA SER A 468 17.71 20.24 -21.77
C SER A 468 17.51 19.03 -22.69
N SER A 469 17.69 17.79 -22.19
CA SER A 469 17.44 16.56 -22.93
C SER A 469 15.97 16.15 -23.07
N LEU A 470 15.09 16.58 -22.15
CA LEU A 470 13.65 16.28 -22.19
C LEU A 470 12.86 17.36 -22.94
N LEU A 471 13.34 18.60 -22.90
CA LEU A 471 12.64 19.77 -23.45
C LEU A 471 12.27 19.63 -24.94
N PRO A 472 13.13 19.12 -25.86
CA PRO A 472 12.77 19.01 -27.27
C PRO A 472 11.49 18.21 -27.52
N ALA A 473 11.36 17.05 -26.87
CA ALA A 473 10.18 16.20 -27.01
C ALA A 473 8.93 16.83 -26.38
N CYS A 474 9.08 17.67 -25.36
CA CYS A 474 7.97 18.46 -24.80
C CYS A 474 7.51 19.52 -25.80
N LEU A 475 8.44 20.30 -26.36
CA LEU A 475 8.16 21.38 -27.30
C LEU A 475 7.42 20.89 -28.56
N GLU A 476 7.82 19.75 -29.13
CA GLU A 476 7.11 19.19 -30.30
C GLU A 476 5.66 18.79 -29.98
N ARG A 477 5.39 18.30 -28.77
CA ARG A 477 4.02 18.00 -28.34
C ARG A 477 3.18 19.27 -28.15
N LEU A 478 3.78 20.30 -27.56
CA LEU A 478 3.12 21.60 -27.39
C LEU A 478 2.84 22.25 -28.75
N ARG A 479 3.73 22.07 -29.74
CA ARG A 479 3.54 22.55 -31.11
C ARG A 479 2.37 21.85 -31.81
N ALA A 480 2.12 20.59 -31.47
CA ALA A 480 1.03 19.77 -32.01
C ALA A 480 -0.35 20.06 -31.38
N LEU A 481 -0.45 20.96 -30.40
CA LEU A 481 -1.74 21.40 -29.86
C LEU A 481 -2.60 22.04 -30.96
N ARG A 482 -3.88 21.64 -31.00
CA ARG A 482 -4.84 22.06 -32.04
C ARG A 482 -5.64 23.31 -31.67
N TYR A 483 -5.57 23.75 -30.43
CA TYR A 483 -6.24 24.98 -30.00
C TYR A 483 -5.52 26.20 -30.60
N THR A 484 -6.28 27.11 -31.22
CA THR A 484 -5.72 28.14 -32.09
C THR A 484 -5.26 29.38 -31.35
N ASP A 485 -6.03 29.85 -30.35
CA ASP A 485 -5.73 31.06 -29.60
C ASP A 485 -4.95 30.75 -28.31
N LEU A 486 -3.67 30.41 -28.48
CA LEU A 486 -2.76 30.13 -27.37
C LEU A 486 -1.39 30.78 -27.51
N GLU A 487 -0.74 30.97 -26.37
CA GLU A 487 0.71 31.15 -26.25
C GLU A 487 1.30 30.05 -25.36
N VAL A 488 2.57 29.72 -25.58
CA VAL A 488 3.33 28.74 -24.80
C VAL A 488 4.50 29.44 -24.13
N ILE A 489 4.59 29.34 -22.81
CA ILE A 489 5.61 29.99 -21.99
C ILE A 489 6.44 28.89 -21.32
N ILE A 490 7.69 28.78 -21.74
CA ILE A 490 8.67 27.90 -21.11
C ILE A 490 9.40 28.71 -20.05
N VAL A 491 9.22 28.31 -18.80
CA VAL A 491 9.88 28.95 -17.66
C VAL A 491 11.08 28.10 -17.24
N ASP A 492 12.28 28.59 -17.50
CA ASP A 492 13.53 27.96 -17.06
C ASP A 492 13.90 28.46 -15.66
N ASN A 493 13.90 27.54 -14.69
CA ASN A 493 13.97 27.88 -13.28
C ASN A 493 15.36 27.65 -12.68
N ALA A 494 16.07 28.75 -12.43
CA ALA A 494 17.39 28.81 -11.85
C ALA A 494 18.36 27.81 -12.54
N PRO A 495 18.51 27.90 -13.88
CA PRO A 495 19.30 26.94 -14.63
C PRO A 495 20.78 27.01 -14.22
N SER A 496 21.45 25.86 -14.18
CA SER A 496 22.88 25.78 -13.88
C SER A 496 23.78 26.16 -15.07
N ASP A 497 23.23 26.16 -16.28
CA ASP A 497 23.90 26.45 -17.55
C ASP A 497 22.91 26.95 -18.61
N GLU A 498 23.37 27.23 -19.83
CA GLU A 498 22.53 27.73 -20.93
C GLU A 498 21.95 26.61 -21.83
N LEU A 499 22.13 25.33 -21.47
CA LEU A 499 21.74 24.21 -22.35
C LEU A 499 20.23 24.13 -22.58
N THR A 500 19.42 24.47 -21.56
CA THR A 500 17.96 24.49 -21.69
C THR A 500 17.51 25.59 -22.66
N ARG A 501 18.16 26.77 -22.60
CA ARG A 501 17.91 27.87 -23.54
C ARG A 501 18.27 27.49 -24.97
N LEU A 502 19.45 26.90 -25.18
CA LEU A 502 19.90 26.46 -26.49
C LEU A 502 18.95 25.39 -27.08
N ALA A 503 18.52 24.43 -26.26
CA ALA A 503 17.55 23.41 -26.67
C ALA A 503 16.19 24.04 -27.05
N PHE A 504 15.74 25.07 -26.33
CA PHE A 504 14.54 25.84 -26.69
C PHE A 504 14.70 26.52 -28.05
N GLU A 505 15.77 27.30 -28.23
CA GLU A 505 16.00 28.08 -29.45
C GLU A 505 16.12 27.16 -30.69
N GLN A 506 16.82 26.03 -30.54
CA GLN A 506 17.00 25.04 -31.61
C GLN A 506 15.68 24.42 -32.07
N VAL A 507 14.78 24.08 -31.14
CA VAL A 507 13.54 23.35 -31.45
C VAL A 507 12.43 24.31 -31.84
N VAL A 508 12.30 25.44 -31.15
CA VAL A 508 11.24 26.43 -31.37
C VAL A 508 11.46 27.22 -32.67
N GLY A 509 12.71 27.62 -32.95
CA GLY A 509 13.03 28.48 -34.08
C GLY A 509 12.29 29.82 -33.99
N THR A 510 11.49 30.14 -35.02
CA THR A 510 10.76 31.41 -35.14
C THR A 510 9.27 31.33 -34.81
N ASP A 511 8.79 30.21 -34.23
CA ASP A 511 7.37 30.06 -33.89
C ASP A 511 6.95 31.11 -32.83
N PRO A 512 6.15 32.12 -33.20
CA PRO A 512 5.86 33.27 -32.33
C PRO A 512 4.96 32.91 -31.16
N ARG A 513 4.35 31.71 -31.15
CA ARG A 513 3.53 31.22 -30.05
C ARG A 513 4.37 30.90 -28.82
N PHE A 514 5.65 30.59 -28.98
CA PHE A 514 6.53 30.15 -27.91
C PHE A 514 7.36 31.30 -27.35
N ARG A 515 7.44 31.37 -26.02
CA ARG A 515 8.21 32.36 -25.28
C ARG A 515 9.05 31.66 -24.23
N TYR A 516 10.33 32.00 -24.18
CA TYR A 516 11.24 31.56 -23.13
C TYR A 516 11.34 32.64 -22.05
N VAL A 517 11.23 32.23 -20.79
CA VAL A 517 11.30 33.12 -19.64
C VAL A 517 12.20 32.48 -18.58
N ARG A 518 13.13 33.25 -18.04
CA ARG A 518 14.00 32.81 -16.93
C ARG A 518 13.41 33.25 -15.59
N GLU A 519 13.50 32.37 -14.59
CA GLU A 519 13.26 32.67 -13.17
C GLU A 519 14.54 32.36 -12.39
N GLU A 520 15.13 33.36 -11.74
CA GLU A 520 16.42 33.19 -11.05
C GLU A 520 16.28 32.47 -9.69
N THR A 521 15.10 32.52 -9.07
CA THR A 521 14.87 31.96 -7.74
C THR A 521 14.48 30.49 -7.84
N PRO A 522 15.24 29.54 -7.26
CA PRO A 522 14.92 28.13 -7.36
C PRO A 522 13.61 27.79 -6.65
N GLY A 523 12.73 27.06 -7.34
CA GLY A 523 11.47 26.55 -6.79
C GLY A 523 10.35 26.56 -7.81
N LEU A 524 9.57 25.48 -7.87
CA LEU A 524 8.48 25.32 -8.85
C LEU A 524 7.40 26.40 -8.70
N SER A 525 7.09 26.82 -7.48
CA SER A 525 6.13 27.91 -7.24
C SER A 525 6.65 29.26 -7.75
N HIS A 526 7.97 29.52 -7.65
CA HIS A 526 8.57 30.71 -8.26
C HIS A 526 8.43 30.66 -9.79
N ALA A 527 8.77 29.52 -10.40
CA ALA A 527 8.63 29.32 -11.83
C ALA A 527 7.18 29.48 -12.31
N ARG A 528 6.22 28.88 -11.61
CA ARG A 528 4.79 29.00 -11.97
C ARG A 528 4.29 30.44 -11.85
N ASN A 529 4.73 31.18 -10.82
CA ASN A 529 4.41 32.60 -10.64
C ASN A 529 5.06 33.47 -11.72
N ARG A 530 6.30 33.17 -12.12
CA ARG A 530 6.97 33.84 -13.23
C ARG A 530 6.21 33.62 -14.54
N GLY A 531 5.75 32.39 -14.78
CA GLY A 531 4.86 32.08 -15.91
C GLY A 531 3.55 32.86 -15.86
N LEU A 532 2.89 32.94 -14.69
CA LEU A 532 1.66 33.73 -14.49
C LEU A 532 1.87 35.23 -14.76
N ALA A 533 3.04 35.77 -14.38
CA ALA A 533 3.39 37.16 -14.64
C ALA A 533 3.61 37.42 -16.14
N ALA A 534 4.16 36.45 -16.87
CA ALA A 534 4.36 36.54 -18.31
C ALA A 534 3.09 36.25 -19.14
N ALA A 535 2.11 35.55 -18.55
CA ALA A 535 0.87 35.14 -19.19
C ALA A 535 -0.04 36.31 -19.58
N THR A 536 -0.48 36.31 -20.83
CA THR A 536 -1.38 37.31 -21.41
C THR A 536 -2.78 36.75 -21.73
N GLY A 537 -2.97 35.44 -21.60
CA GLY A 537 -4.25 34.78 -21.75
C GLY A 537 -5.21 35.02 -20.58
N THR A 538 -6.50 34.95 -20.84
CA THR A 538 -7.58 34.99 -19.84
C THR A 538 -7.62 33.72 -18.99
N VAL A 539 -7.04 32.64 -19.51
CA VAL A 539 -6.83 31.36 -18.84
C VAL A 539 -5.34 31.02 -18.87
N VAL A 540 -4.83 30.50 -17.75
CA VAL A 540 -3.47 29.94 -17.67
C VAL A 540 -3.55 28.44 -17.42
N ALA A 541 -2.91 27.66 -18.29
CA ALA A 541 -2.82 26.21 -18.21
C ALA A 541 -1.41 25.79 -17.79
N TYR A 542 -1.30 24.78 -16.94
CA TYR A 542 -0.02 24.26 -16.46
C TYR A 542 0.11 22.77 -16.79
N THR A 543 1.27 22.39 -17.32
CA THR A 543 1.71 21.00 -17.50
C THR A 543 3.20 20.89 -17.22
N ASP A 544 3.68 19.67 -16.96
CA ASP A 544 5.11 19.40 -16.72
C ASP A 544 5.84 19.07 -18.04
N ASP A 545 7.17 19.25 -18.05
CA ASP A 545 8.02 18.95 -19.21
C ASP A 545 8.21 17.43 -19.46
N ASP A 546 7.86 16.60 -18.49
CA ASP A 546 7.83 15.14 -18.57
C ASP A 546 6.40 14.58 -18.69
N VAL A 547 5.47 15.36 -19.25
CA VAL A 547 4.08 14.98 -19.56
C VAL A 547 3.80 15.07 -21.06
N ALA A 548 2.96 14.16 -21.57
CA ALA A 548 2.55 14.09 -22.95
C ALA A 548 1.07 14.48 -23.10
N VAL A 549 0.84 15.77 -23.31
CA VAL A 549 -0.51 16.33 -23.54
C VAL A 549 -1.12 15.85 -24.85
N ASP A 550 -2.42 15.59 -24.85
CA ASP A 550 -3.20 15.29 -26.06
C ASP A 550 -3.28 16.53 -26.97
N PRO A 551 -3.31 16.40 -28.31
CA PRO A 551 -3.47 17.55 -29.22
C PRO A 551 -4.71 18.41 -28.92
N CYS A 552 -5.78 17.83 -28.36
CA CYS A 552 -6.99 18.54 -27.96
C CYS A 552 -7.03 18.89 -26.46
N TRP A 553 -5.90 18.77 -25.74
CA TRP A 553 -5.81 19.00 -24.29
C TRP A 553 -6.35 20.38 -23.87
N VAL A 554 -5.95 21.45 -24.56
CA VAL A 554 -6.41 22.81 -24.26
C VAL A 554 -7.91 22.96 -24.51
N THR A 555 -8.44 22.39 -25.60
CA THR A 555 -9.89 22.34 -25.87
C THR A 555 -10.63 21.64 -24.74
N GLY A 556 -10.08 20.53 -24.21
CA GLY A 556 -10.61 19.83 -23.05
C GLY A 556 -10.61 20.72 -21.79
N LEU A 557 -9.55 21.46 -21.51
CA LEU A 557 -9.48 22.37 -20.36
C LEU A 557 -10.55 23.47 -20.46
N VAL A 558 -10.70 24.07 -21.64
CA VAL A 558 -11.70 25.11 -21.89
C VAL A 558 -13.13 24.55 -21.78
N ARG A 559 -13.39 23.35 -22.33
CA ARG A 559 -14.66 22.62 -22.14
C ARG A 559 -15.00 22.43 -20.65
N GLY A 560 -14.00 22.18 -19.81
CA GLY A 560 -14.16 22.07 -18.36
C GLY A 560 -14.58 23.38 -17.68
N LEU A 561 -14.04 24.52 -18.14
CA LEU A 561 -14.41 25.86 -17.65
C LEU A 561 -15.87 26.19 -18.00
N ASP A 562 -16.35 25.68 -19.14
CA ASP A 562 -17.71 25.92 -19.63
C ASP A 562 -18.77 25.01 -18.98
N ARG A 563 -18.37 24.04 -18.14
CA ARG A 563 -19.31 23.14 -17.45
C ARG A 563 -20.26 23.89 -16.50
N ARG A 564 -19.80 24.98 -15.88
CA ARG A 564 -20.60 25.82 -14.97
C ARG A 564 -19.97 27.23 -14.87
N ALA A 565 -20.79 28.27 -14.80
CA ALA A 565 -20.34 29.66 -14.91
C ALA A 565 -19.36 30.10 -13.80
N ASP A 566 -19.42 29.49 -12.62
CA ASP A 566 -18.56 29.77 -11.48
C ASP A 566 -17.28 28.90 -11.45
N VAL A 567 -17.03 28.06 -12.46
CA VAL A 567 -15.80 27.27 -12.58
C VAL A 567 -14.64 28.20 -12.90
N ALA A 568 -13.67 28.24 -11.99
CA ALA A 568 -12.45 29.01 -12.14
C ALA A 568 -11.21 28.14 -12.32
N CYS A 569 -11.29 26.85 -12.02
CA CYS A 569 -10.19 25.91 -12.15
C CYS A 569 -10.66 24.60 -12.79
N VAL A 570 -9.84 24.03 -13.67
CA VAL A 570 -10.10 22.74 -14.30
C VAL A 570 -8.90 21.84 -14.10
N THR A 571 -9.15 20.58 -13.76
CA THR A 571 -8.16 19.50 -13.75
C THR A 571 -8.55 18.43 -14.77
N GLY A 572 -7.61 17.58 -15.19
CA GLY A 572 -7.86 16.59 -16.24
C GLY A 572 -7.41 15.17 -15.93
N LEU A 573 -7.67 14.27 -16.88
CA LEU A 573 -7.26 12.86 -16.83
C LEU A 573 -5.75 12.75 -17.06
N VAL A 574 -5.07 12.03 -16.17
CA VAL A 574 -3.62 11.80 -16.25
C VAL A 574 -3.29 10.31 -16.19
N PRO A 575 -3.49 9.57 -17.30
CA PRO A 575 -3.26 8.14 -17.31
C PRO A 575 -1.79 7.78 -17.44
N ALA A 576 -1.45 6.58 -16.96
CA ALA A 576 -0.11 6.03 -17.06
C ALA A 576 0.26 5.79 -18.54
N ALA A 577 1.35 6.41 -19.00
CA ALA A 577 1.88 6.17 -20.34
C ALA A 577 2.45 4.76 -20.50
N ALA A 578 2.99 4.18 -19.41
CA ALA A 578 3.55 2.82 -19.36
C ALA A 578 3.26 2.15 -18.02
N LEU A 579 3.13 0.81 -18.03
CA LEU A 579 2.86 -0.03 -16.87
C LEU A 579 3.74 -1.29 -16.89
N ASP A 580 4.98 -1.11 -17.35
CA ASP A 580 5.90 -2.19 -17.69
C ASP A 580 6.54 -2.74 -16.40
N SER A 581 6.84 -1.86 -15.44
CA SER A 581 7.42 -2.19 -14.13
C SER A 581 6.39 -2.31 -13.00
N ALA A 582 6.78 -3.03 -11.94
CA ALA A 582 5.97 -3.12 -10.72
C ALA A 582 5.81 -1.78 -9.99
N ALA A 583 6.76 -0.85 -10.15
CA ALA A 583 6.72 0.48 -9.56
C ALA A 583 5.64 1.35 -10.22
N GLU A 584 5.59 1.35 -11.55
CA GLU A 584 4.57 2.08 -12.32
C GLU A 584 3.17 1.54 -12.00
N ARG A 585 2.99 0.21 -12.02
CA ARG A 585 1.70 -0.42 -11.66
C ARG A 585 1.25 -0.14 -10.23
N TYR A 586 2.19 -0.11 -9.28
CA TYR A 586 1.86 0.24 -7.91
C TYR A 586 1.38 1.70 -7.78
N PHE A 587 2.06 2.62 -8.46
CA PHE A 587 1.71 4.04 -8.41
C PHE A 587 0.37 4.31 -9.09
N ASP A 588 0.16 3.76 -10.29
CA ASP A 588 -1.10 3.84 -11.05
C ASP A 588 -2.29 3.34 -10.22
N ALA A 589 -2.17 2.17 -9.58
CA ALA A 589 -3.23 1.60 -8.75
C ALA A 589 -3.57 2.41 -7.48
N ARG A 590 -2.78 3.41 -7.14
CA ARG A 590 -2.96 4.25 -5.94
C ARG A 590 -3.64 5.59 -6.25
N VAL A 591 -3.50 6.09 -7.48
CA VAL A 591 -3.96 7.43 -7.85
C VAL A 591 -5.34 7.37 -8.51
N GLY A 592 -6.25 8.25 -8.10
CA GLY A 592 -7.62 8.27 -8.64
C GLY A 592 -7.76 9.05 -9.96
N TRP A 593 -6.86 9.99 -10.21
CA TRP A 593 -6.90 10.89 -11.38
C TRP A 593 -6.46 10.23 -12.69
N GLY A 594 -5.94 9.00 -12.65
CA GLY A 594 -5.45 8.28 -13.83
C GLY A 594 -6.48 7.40 -14.53
N THR A 595 -7.67 7.20 -13.95
CA THR A 595 -8.64 6.22 -14.45
C THR A 595 -10.08 6.73 -14.56
N SER A 596 -10.40 7.90 -14.02
CA SER A 596 -11.77 8.45 -14.03
C SER A 596 -12.10 9.10 -15.39
N CYS A 597 -13.00 8.50 -16.17
CA CYS A 597 -13.49 9.09 -17.43
C CYS A 597 -14.83 9.83 -17.28
N GLN A 598 -15.19 10.22 -16.06
CA GLN A 598 -16.43 10.95 -15.79
C GLN A 598 -16.14 12.40 -15.38
N PRO A 599 -16.75 13.40 -16.05
CA PRO A 599 -16.64 14.80 -15.66
C PRO A 599 -17.34 15.04 -14.32
N ARG A 600 -16.76 15.89 -13.48
CA ARG A 600 -17.31 16.24 -12.16
C ARG A 600 -17.07 17.72 -11.87
N VAL A 601 -17.98 18.36 -11.15
CA VAL A 601 -17.80 19.74 -10.67
C VAL A 601 -17.87 19.74 -9.15
N TYR A 602 -16.90 20.41 -8.53
CA TYR A 602 -16.75 20.54 -7.08
C TYR A 602 -16.85 22.00 -6.68
N ASP A 603 -17.46 22.28 -5.53
CA ASP A 603 -17.51 23.62 -4.92
C ASP A 603 -17.18 23.54 -3.44
N ALA A 604 -17.36 24.60 -2.66
CA ALA A 604 -17.05 24.60 -1.23
C ALA A 604 -17.86 23.59 -0.40
N THR A 605 -19.01 23.14 -0.91
CA THR A 605 -20.01 22.35 -0.17
C THR A 605 -20.17 20.93 -0.71
N SER A 606 -20.02 20.75 -2.02
CA SER A 606 -20.17 19.47 -2.71
C SER A 606 -18.82 18.95 -3.17
N GLY A 607 -18.49 17.71 -2.78
CA GLY A 607 -17.29 17.06 -3.26
C GLY A 607 -17.14 15.58 -2.92
N PRO A 608 -15.99 14.99 -3.27
CA PRO A 608 -15.86 13.55 -3.50
C PRO A 608 -15.68 12.74 -2.21
N SER A 609 -15.64 13.37 -1.04
CA SER A 609 -15.39 12.66 0.22
C SER A 609 -15.91 13.39 1.45
N ALA A 610 -16.00 12.66 2.57
CA ALA A 610 -16.32 13.21 3.88
C ALA A 610 -15.27 14.22 4.41
N LEU A 611 -14.10 14.33 3.76
CA LEU A 611 -13.04 15.27 4.13
C LEU A 611 -13.03 16.54 3.26
N HIS A 612 -14.01 16.66 2.37
CA HIS A 612 -14.18 17.83 1.51
C HIS A 612 -14.25 19.14 2.33
N PRO A 613 -13.62 20.25 1.90
CA PRO A 613 -12.79 20.41 0.70
C PRO A 613 -11.29 20.09 0.87
N PHE A 614 -10.88 19.52 2.01
CA PHE A 614 -9.45 19.41 2.37
C PHE A 614 -8.73 18.22 1.71
N ALA A 615 -9.46 17.27 1.13
CA ALA A 615 -8.91 16.15 0.36
C ALA A 615 -8.58 16.56 -1.09
N ALA A 616 -7.77 17.62 -1.25
CA ALA A 616 -7.54 18.27 -2.55
C ALA A 616 -6.92 17.37 -3.62
N GLY A 617 -6.20 16.31 -3.22
CA GLY A 617 -5.65 15.32 -4.15
C GLY A 617 -6.72 14.47 -4.86
N LEU A 618 -7.99 14.56 -4.48
CA LEU A 618 -9.09 13.91 -5.21
C LEU A 618 -9.60 14.75 -6.39
N TYR A 619 -9.20 16.02 -6.48
CA TYR A 619 -9.62 16.92 -7.55
C TYR A 619 -8.76 16.76 -8.81
N GLY A 620 -7.47 16.46 -8.66
CA GLY A 620 -6.54 16.35 -9.78
C GLY A 620 -5.08 16.41 -9.31
N THR A 621 -4.19 16.79 -10.23
CA THR A 621 -2.74 16.86 -10.01
C THR A 621 -2.15 18.10 -10.69
N GLY A 622 -1.07 18.65 -10.14
CA GLY A 622 -0.33 19.79 -10.69
C GLY A 622 0.30 19.58 -12.08
N ALA A 623 0.19 18.38 -12.64
CA ALA A 623 0.66 18.04 -13.98
C ALA A 623 -0.36 18.35 -15.09
N ASN A 624 -1.63 18.61 -14.76
CA ASN A 624 -2.70 18.81 -15.74
C ASN A 624 -3.85 19.64 -15.16
N PHE A 625 -3.74 20.96 -15.28
CA PHE A 625 -4.80 21.87 -14.85
C PHE A 625 -4.76 23.22 -15.56
N ALA A 626 -5.86 23.96 -15.50
CA ALA A 626 -5.96 25.35 -15.90
C ALA A 626 -6.74 26.17 -14.88
N VAL A 627 -6.48 27.47 -14.83
CA VAL A 627 -7.16 28.42 -13.95
C VAL A 627 -7.45 29.70 -14.71
N ARG A 628 -8.59 30.34 -14.42
CA ARG A 628 -8.85 31.71 -14.87
C ARG A 628 -7.74 32.62 -14.33
N THR A 629 -7.05 33.33 -15.23
CA THR A 629 -5.88 34.14 -14.91
C THR A 629 -6.20 35.20 -13.84
N ALA A 630 -7.37 35.84 -13.95
CA ALA A 630 -7.83 36.82 -12.98
C ALA A 630 -7.97 36.23 -11.57
N VAL A 631 -8.58 35.05 -11.45
CA VAL A 631 -8.77 34.35 -10.16
C VAL A 631 -7.42 33.94 -9.58
N LEU A 632 -6.51 33.39 -10.39
CA LEU A 632 -5.19 33.01 -9.88
C LEU A 632 -4.39 34.22 -9.37
N ARG A 633 -4.51 35.38 -10.04
CA ARG A 633 -3.90 36.64 -9.59
C ARG A 633 -4.53 37.16 -8.31
N GLU A 634 -5.86 37.13 -8.20
CA GLU A 634 -6.59 37.51 -6.97
C GLU A 634 -6.18 36.64 -5.77
N LEU A 635 -5.99 35.34 -6.00
CA LEU A 635 -5.53 34.39 -4.99
C LEU A 635 -4.05 34.57 -4.61
N GLY A 636 -3.31 35.44 -5.29
CA GLY A 636 -1.89 35.71 -5.05
C GLY A 636 -0.93 34.67 -5.65
N GLY A 637 -1.36 33.90 -6.65
CA GLY A 637 -0.55 32.87 -7.31
C GLY A 637 -0.26 31.64 -6.43
N PHE A 638 0.89 31.02 -6.64
CA PHE A 638 1.40 29.87 -5.89
C PHE A 638 2.24 30.32 -4.70
N ASP A 639 2.14 29.64 -3.56
CA ASP A 639 2.95 29.94 -2.38
C ASP A 639 4.39 29.47 -2.56
N PRO A 640 5.39 30.37 -2.59
CA PRO A 640 6.80 29.98 -2.76
C PRO A 640 7.37 29.12 -1.64
N ALA A 641 6.68 29.01 -0.50
CA ALA A 641 7.06 28.07 0.56
C ALA A 641 6.67 26.60 0.26
N LEU A 642 5.88 26.35 -0.78
CA LEU A 642 5.44 25.02 -1.20
C LEU A 642 6.04 24.64 -2.56
N GLY A 643 6.04 23.33 -2.86
CA GLY A 643 6.41 22.79 -4.17
C GLY A 643 7.82 22.26 -4.33
N ALA A 644 8.07 21.64 -5.48
CA ALA A 644 9.37 21.09 -5.83
C ALA A 644 10.46 22.19 -5.82
N GLY A 645 11.70 21.82 -5.45
CA GLY A 645 12.78 22.77 -5.22
C GLY A 645 12.79 23.40 -3.82
N THR A 646 11.70 23.30 -3.05
CA THR A 646 11.64 23.71 -1.64
C THR A 646 11.80 22.52 -0.68
N PRO A 647 12.02 22.74 0.63
CA PRO A 647 12.00 21.66 1.61
C PRO A 647 10.72 20.81 1.61
N THR A 648 9.57 21.36 1.24
CA THR A 648 8.27 20.64 1.31
C THR A 648 8.07 19.67 0.15
N ARG A 649 8.78 19.87 -0.97
CA ARG A 649 8.82 18.98 -2.14
C ARG A 649 7.48 18.75 -2.87
N GLY A 650 6.45 19.52 -2.53
CA GLY A 650 5.11 19.42 -3.14
C GLY A 650 4.06 20.20 -2.34
N GLY A 651 2.78 20.02 -2.71
CA GLY A 651 1.60 20.54 -2.01
C GLY A 651 1.11 21.91 -2.48
N GLU A 652 1.79 22.54 -3.44
CA GLU A 652 1.46 23.83 -4.04
C GLU A 652 0.21 23.79 -4.93
N ASP A 653 -0.03 22.66 -5.59
CA ASP A 653 -1.24 22.40 -6.38
C ASP A 653 -2.45 22.15 -5.46
N LEU A 654 -2.27 21.33 -4.41
CA LEU A 654 -3.27 21.07 -3.38
C LEU A 654 -3.74 22.36 -2.70
N ASP A 655 -2.79 23.22 -2.35
CA ASP A 655 -3.03 24.55 -1.78
C ASP A 655 -3.85 25.43 -2.73
N LEU A 656 -3.49 25.47 -4.01
CA LEU A 656 -4.23 26.23 -5.02
C LEU A 656 -5.66 25.73 -5.16
N PHE A 657 -5.87 24.41 -5.35
CA PHE A 657 -7.20 23.84 -5.53
C PHE A 657 -8.11 24.12 -4.33
N LEU A 658 -7.59 24.00 -3.10
CA LEU A 658 -8.36 24.36 -1.92
C LEU A 658 -8.68 25.87 -1.90
N ARG A 659 -7.71 26.74 -2.20
CA ARG A 659 -7.93 28.20 -2.20
C ARG A 659 -8.99 28.63 -3.21
N VAL A 660 -9.05 28.01 -4.39
CA VAL A 660 -10.12 28.23 -5.38
C VAL A 660 -11.50 27.94 -4.76
N LEU A 661 -11.67 26.77 -4.14
CA LEU A 661 -12.93 26.40 -3.49
C LEU A 661 -13.27 27.29 -2.30
N LEU A 662 -12.28 27.70 -1.50
CA LEU A 662 -12.50 28.57 -0.35
C LEU A 662 -12.85 30.01 -0.74
N ALA A 663 -12.41 30.47 -1.91
CA ALA A 663 -12.79 31.75 -2.50
C ALA A 663 -14.22 31.76 -3.09
N GLY A 664 -14.91 30.61 -3.09
CA GLY A 664 -16.29 30.49 -3.57
C GLY A 664 -16.42 30.12 -5.04
N HIS A 665 -15.30 29.84 -5.73
CA HIS A 665 -15.32 29.32 -7.09
C HIS A 665 -15.46 27.79 -7.11
N ALA A 666 -15.86 27.28 -8.26
CA ALA A 666 -15.91 25.86 -8.53
C ALA A 666 -14.64 25.36 -9.22
N LEU A 667 -14.37 24.07 -9.06
CA LEU A 667 -13.34 23.33 -9.77
C LEU A 667 -13.99 22.19 -10.56
N ALA A 668 -13.73 22.10 -11.85
CA ALA A 668 -14.18 21.00 -12.69
C ALA A 668 -13.06 19.98 -12.93
N TYR A 669 -13.38 18.69 -12.82
CA TYR A 669 -12.57 17.62 -13.38
C TYR A 669 -13.13 17.29 -14.77
N GLU A 670 -12.33 17.48 -15.82
CA GLU A 670 -12.70 17.27 -17.21
C GLU A 670 -11.79 16.21 -17.86
N PRO A 671 -12.25 14.96 -18.02
CA PRO A 671 -11.43 13.88 -18.57
C PRO A 671 -10.85 14.17 -19.95
N SER A 672 -11.57 14.97 -20.75
CA SER A 672 -11.14 15.41 -22.08
C SER A 672 -9.87 16.26 -22.07
N ALA A 673 -9.51 16.88 -20.94
CA ALA A 673 -8.18 17.43 -20.74
C ALA A 673 -7.22 16.26 -20.45
N LEU A 674 -6.73 15.59 -21.50
CA LEU A 674 -5.94 14.37 -21.39
C LEU A 674 -4.43 14.66 -21.42
N ALA A 675 -3.69 14.12 -20.46
CA ALA A 675 -2.23 14.24 -20.40
C ALA A 675 -1.56 12.95 -19.91
N TRP A 676 -0.85 12.24 -20.78
CA TRP A 676 -0.18 10.98 -20.45
C TRP A 676 1.09 11.21 -19.63
N HIS A 677 1.26 10.47 -18.54
CA HIS A 677 2.39 10.63 -17.63
C HIS A 677 3.19 9.33 -17.47
N GLY A 678 4.51 9.40 -17.66
CA GLY A 678 5.42 8.29 -17.36
C GLY A 678 5.68 8.18 -15.87
N HIS A 679 5.25 7.08 -15.23
CA HIS A 679 5.57 6.86 -13.82
C HIS A 679 7.02 6.43 -13.64
N ARG A 680 7.56 6.59 -12.42
CA ARG A 680 8.94 6.18 -12.14
C ARG A 680 9.01 4.65 -12.16
N ALA A 681 9.75 4.09 -13.12
CA ALA A 681 9.99 2.65 -13.20
C ALA A 681 10.91 2.12 -12.08
N ASP A 682 11.78 3.00 -11.55
CA ASP A 682 12.66 2.69 -10.43
C ASP A 682 11.95 2.84 -9.07
N VAL A 683 12.07 1.81 -8.23
CA VAL A 683 11.47 1.75 -6.89
C VAL A 683 12.04 2.83 -5.97
N ASP A 684 13.33 3.16 -6.08
CA ASP A 684 13.94 4.16 -5.21
C ASP A 684 13.55 5.59 -5.59
N ALA A 685 13.43 5.88 -6.89
CA ALA A 685 12.81 7.10 -7.40
C ALA A 685 11.36 7.24 -6.91
N LEU A 686 10.58 6.15 -6.98
CA LEU A 686 9.22 6.11 -6.45
C LEU A 686 9.16 6.33 -4.93
N ARG A 687 10.11 5.78 -4.15
CA ARG A 687 10.23 6.05 -2.70
C ARG A 687 10.48 7.53 -2.41
N ARG A 688 11.37 8.17 -3.17
CA ARG A 688 11.66 9.61 -3.02
C ARG A 688 10.43 10.46 -3.34
N GLN A 689 9.72 10.12 -4.43
CA GLN A 689 8.49 10.79 -4.83
C GLN A 689 7.40 10.69 -3.74
N LEU A 690 7.13 9.49 -3.22
CA LEU A 690 6.10 9.29 -2.19
C LEU A 690 6.46 9.95 -0.85
N PHE A 691 7.75 10.00 -0.49
CA PHE A 691 8.18 10.82 0.65
C PHE A 691 7.83 12.31 0.42
N GLY A 692 8.10 12.83 -0.78
CA GLY A 692 7.77 14.19 -1.19
C GLY A 692 6.26 14.48 -1.14
N TYR A 693 5.43 13.53 -1.57
CA TYR A 693 3.97 13.65 -1.46
C TYR A 693 3.51 13.72 0.00
N GLY A 694 4.11 12.91 0.88
CA GLY A 694 3.85 12.96 2.31
C GLY A 694 4.20 14.31 2.93
N THR A 695 5.39 14.85 2.64
CA THR A 695 5.80 16.16 3.14
C THR A 695 4.96 17.29 2.57
N GLY A 696 4.64 17.25 1.27
CA GLY A 696 3.82 18.24 0.59
C GLY A 696 2.39 18.29 1.13
N LEU A 697 1.73 17.15 1.26
CA LEU A 697 0.38 17.05 1.83
C LEU A 697 0.33 17.63 3.25
N SER A 698 1.29 17.27 4.09
CA SER A 698 1.31 17.74 5.48
C SER A 698 1.71 19.21 5.61
N ALA A 699 2.59 19.72 4.74
CA ALA A 699 2.91 21.14 4.66
C ALA A 699 1.68 21.98 4.24
N TYR A 700 0.96 21.55 3.21
CA TYR A 700 -0.32 22.13 2.79
C TYR A 700 -1.34 22.16 3.94
N LEU A 701 -1.56 21.03 4.64
CA LEU A 701 -2.47 20.99 5.77
C LEU A 701 -2.00 21.89 6.92
N THR A 702 -0.70 21.96 7.17
CA THR A 702 -0.12 22.84 8.21
C THR A 702 -0.38 24.30 7.88
N LYS A 703 -0.14 24.74 6.63
CA LYS A 703 -0.45 26.09 6.16
C LYS A 703 -1.89 26.47 6.50
N HIS A 704 -2.85 25.63 6.13
CA HIS A 704 -4.28 25.90 6.38
C HIS A 704 -4.69 25.75 7.85
N LEU A 705 -3.92 25.02 8.68
CA LEU A 705 -4.13 24.98 10.13
C LEU A 705 -3.63 26.26 10.79
N THR A 706 -2.61 26.91 10.22
CA THR A 706 -2.05 28.17 10.71
C THR A 706 -2.77 29.40 10.18
N ASP A 707 -3.45 29.29 9.03
CA ASP A 707 -4.21 30.39 8.43
C ASP A 707 -5.60 30.55 9.08
N PRO A 708 -5.92 31.71 9.70
CA PRO A 708 -7.22 31.95 10.32
C PRO A 708 -8.42 31.77 9.39
N ARG A 709 -8.27 32.03 8.08
CA ARG A 709 -9.37 31.96 7.09
C ARG A 709 -9.83 30.53 6.86
N SER A 710 -8.91 29.57 6.89
CA SER A 710 -9.18 28.15 6.61
C SER A 710 -9.23 27.26 7.87
N ARG A 711 -8.53 27.64 8.95
CA ARG A 711 -8.42 26.88 10.21
C ARG A 711 -9.77 26.47 10.81
N ARG A 712 -10.74 27.39 10.91
CA ARG A 712 -12.05 27.09 11.53
C ARG A 712 -12.82 26.02 10.75
N ARG A 713 -12.78 26.07 9.41
CA ARG A 713 -13.42 25.07 8.54
C ARG A 713 -12.72 23.72 8.68
N MET A 714 -11.38 23.69 8.77
CA MET A 714 -10.63 22.45 8.92
C MET A 714 -10.85 21.77 10.28
N ILE A 715 -10.85 22.53 11.38
CA ILE A 715 -11.11 21.97 12.73
C ILE A 715 -12.49 21.30 12.79
N ARG A 716 -13.50 21.87 12.13
CA ARG A 716 -14.84 21.28 12.04
C ARG A 716 -14.87 19.93 11.30
N GLN A 717 -13.89 19.66 10.43
CA GLN A 717 -13.77 18.39 9.72
C GLN A 717 -13.02 17.31 10.50
N VAL A 718 -12.42 17.62 11.66
CA VAL A 718 -11.70 16.64 12.48
C VAL A 718 -12.55 15.42 12.88
N PRO A 719 -13.84 15.57 13.27
CA PRO A 719 -14.68 14.40 13.56
C PRO A 719 -14.96 13.53 12.33
N ALA A 720 -15.11 14.14 11.15
CA ALA A 720 -15.26 13.41 9.89
C ALA A 720 -13.96 12.70 9.51
N ALA A 721 -12.81 13.34 9.71
CA ALA A 721 -11.47 12.74 9.57
C ALA A 721 -11.26 11.55 10.50
N ALA A 722 -11.62 11.68 11.78
CA ALA A 722 -11.55 10.59 12.74
C ALA A 722 -12.46 9.41 12.33
N ARG A 723 -13.70 9.70 11.89
CA ARG A 723 -14.64 8.68 11.38
C ARG A 723 -14.12 8.01 10.11
N HIS A 724 -13.62 8.78 9.14
CA HIS A 724 -13.06 8.26 7.90
C HIS A 724 -11.83 7.37 8.16
N LEU A 725 -10.91 7.82 9.03
CA LEU A 725 -9.76 7.02 9.46
C LEU A 725 -10.18 5.74 10.20
N SER A 726 -11.21 5.81 11.05
CA SER A 726 -11.77 4.65 11.76
C SER A 726 -12.43 3.63 10.81
N ALA A 727 -13.15 4.12 9.78
CA ALA A 727 -13.76 3.29 8.75
C ALA A 727 -12.71 2.61 7.86
N LEU A 728 -11.61 3.31 7.53
CA LEU A 728 -10.47 2.74 6.80
C LEU A 728 -9.68 1.71 7.63
N THR A 729 -9.70 1.83 8.96
CA THR A 729 -9.11 0.82 9.86
C THR A 729 -9.98 -0.42 10.01
N ILE A 730 -11.31 -0.27 9.92
CA ILE A 730 -12.26 -1.38 9.90
C ILE A 730 -12.27 -2.09 8.52
N ARG A 731 -12.04 -1.36 7.41
CA ARG A 731 -12.11 -1.91 6.03
C ARG A 731 -10.78 -2.22 5.34
N GLY A 732 -9.63 -2.04 5.97
CA GLY A 732 -8.34 -2.49 5.42
C GLY A 732 -7.90 -1.80 4.12
N HIS A 733 -7.20 -0.67 4.26
CA HIS A 733 -6.30 -0.03 3.27
C HIS A 733 -6.89 0.30 1.87
N GLY A 734 -7.17 1.59 1.68
CA GLY A 734 -7.29 2.27 0.39
C GLY A 734 -8.27 3.44 0.47
N THR A 735 -7.81 4.65 0.16
CA THR A 735 -8.64 5.86 -0.02
C THR A 735 -9.74 5.61 -1.05
N ALA A 736 -10.91 6.17 -0.80
CA ALA A 736 -12.14 5.95 -1.55
C ALA A 736 -12.03 6.46 -3.00
N GLY A 737 -11.96 5.51 -3.92
CA GLY A 737 -12.49 5.57 -5.28
C GLY A 737 -13.19 4.23 -5.51
N GLU A 738 -14.35 4.25 -6.15
CA GLU A 738 -15.22 3.09 -6.38
C GLU A 738 -14.41 1.88 -6.88
N ARG A 739 -14.36 0.80 -6.07
CA ARG A 739 -13.73 -0.47 -6.49
C ARG A 739 -14.75 -1.25 -7.31
N ARG A 740 -14.47 -1.49 -8.60
CA ARG A 740 -15.04 -2.64 -9.35
C ARG A 740 -14.43 -3.93 -8.79
N GLU A 741 -15.24 -4.98 -8.71
CA GLU A 741 -14.96 -6.25 -8.00
C GLU A 741 -13.92 -7.18 -8.66
N ASP A 742 -13.42 -6.89 -9.88
CA ASP A 742 -12.51 -7.79 -10.60
C ASP A 742 -11.16 -7.15 -10.93
N GLN A 743 -10.16 -7.23 -10.04
CA GLN A 743 -8.75 -7.06 -10.42
C GLN A 743 -7.81 -8.02 -9.65
N PRO A 744 -6.86 -8.67 -10.35
CA PRO A 744 -5.96 -9.67 -9.76
C PRO A 744 -4.82 -9.06 -8.91
N GLU A 745 -4.49 -9.81 -7.86
CA GLU A 745 -3.38 -9.74 -6.90
C GLU A 745 -2.39 -8.56 -6.98
N ARG A 746 -2.46 -7.68 -5.98
CA ARG A 746 -1.49 -6.60 -5.72
C ARG A 746 -0.17 -7.14 -5.16
N VAL A 747 0.96 -6.62 -5.66
CA VAL A 747 2.32 -6.81 -5.11
C VAL A 747 2.44 -6.20 -3.69
N PRO A 748 2.40 -6.98 -2.58
CA PRO A 748 2.14 -6.42 -1.24
C PRO A 748 3.36 -5.79 -0.56
N SER A 749 4.59 -6.19 -0.91
CA SER A 749 5.83 -5.79 -0.23
C SER A 749 6.30 -4.37 -0.61
N LEU A 750 6.15 -4.02 -1.89
CA LEU A 750 6.51 -2.72 -2.44
C LEU A 750 5.63 -1.61 -1.83
N GLY A 751 4.32 -1.84 -1.75
CA GLY A 751 3.38 -0.82 -1.31
C GLY A 751 3.49 -0.37 0.13
N LEU A 752 3.91 -1.25 1.03
CA LEU A 752 3.99 -0.92 2.46
C LEU A 752 5.28 -0.19 2.84
N ALA A 753 6.40 -0.47 2.16
CA ALA A 753 7.62 0.32 2.27
C ALA A 753 7.44 1.72 1.67
N LEU A 754 6.73 1.80 0.54
CA LEU A 754 6.36 3.03 -0.14
C LEU A 754 5.39 3.88 0.69
N ALA A 755 4.34 3.29 1.27
CA ALA A 755 3.43 3.97 2.18
C ALA A 755 4.14 4.44 3.47
N ALA A 756 5.07 3.65 4.04
CA ALA A 756 5.82 4.07 5.22
C ALA A 756 6.68 5.32 4.96
N ARG A 757 7.28 5.44 3.78
CA ARG A 757 8.06 6.63 3.39
C ARG A 757 7.20 7.88 3.29
N GLU A 758 6.02 7.75 2.72
CA GLU A 758 5.02 8.82 2.70
C GLU A 758 4.58 9.23 4.11
N TRP A 759 4.31 8.26 5.01
CA TRP A 759 3.97 8.55 6.41
C TRP A 759 5.07 9.29 7.17
N ILE A 760 6.34 8.95 6.93
CA ILE A 760 7.47 9.69 7.49
C ILE A 760 7.46 11.13 6.96
N GLY A 761 7.22 11.32 5.67
CA GLY A 761 7.04 12.65 5.07
C GLY A 761 5.91 13.43 5.74
N LEU A 762 4.77 12.79 5.96
CA LEU A 762 3.59 13.39 6.59
C LEU A 762 3.88 13.86 8.02
N LEU A 763 4.62 13.07 8.81
CA LEU A 763 5.02 13.47 10.17
C LEU A 763 6.05 14.61 10.18
N ALA A 764 6.93 14.65 9.19
CA ALA A 764 7.96 15.69 9.08
C ALA A 764 7.42 17.03 8.54
N GLY A 765 6.27 17.00 7.84
CA GLY A 765 5.67 18.13 7.14
C GLY A 765 5.58 19.45 7.92
N PRO A 766 5.06 19.50 9.16
CA PRO A 766 4.91 20.77 9.87
C PRO A 766 6.24 21.45 10.17
N VAL A 767 7.26 20.68 10.56
CA VAL A 767 8.62 21.19 10.81
C VAL A 767 9.28 21.61 9.51
N ILE A 768 9.09 20.84 8.43
CA ILE A 768 9.62 21.14 7.10
C ILE A 768 8.97 22.42 6.55
N TYR A 769 7.66 22.62 6.73
CA TYR A 769 6.96 23.82 6.30
C TYR A 769 7.47 25.06 7.05
N ALA A 770 7.63 24.98 8.37
CA ALA A 770 8.22 26.07 9.16
C ALA A 770 9.65 26.42 8.69
N ARG A 771 10.46 25.42 8.31
CA ARG A 771 11.79 25.65 7.71
C ARG A 771 11.69 26.32 6.33
N SER A 772 10.69 25.95 5.53
CA SER A 772 10.44 26.56 4.21
C SER A 772 10.07 28.04 4.35
N LEU A 773 9.21 28.38 5.31
CA LEU A 773 8.85 29.78 5.60
C LEU A 773 10.07 30.64 6.00
N ARG A 774 10.94 30.12 6.87
CA ARG A 774 12.18 30.83 7.26
C ARG A 774 13.13 31.05 6.09
N ARG A 775 13.22 30.08 5.16
CA ARG A 775 14.04 30.24 3.94
C ARG A 775 13.46 31.32 3.05
N ARG A 776 12.14 31.37 2.88
CA ARG A 776 11.46 32.42 2.12
C ARG A 776 11.75 33.81 2.70
N GLU A 777 11.69 33.96 4.02
CA GLU A 777 12.02 35.22 4.70
C GLU A 777 13.48 35.62 4.50
N ALA A 778 14.41 34.66 4.55
CA ALA A 778 15.84 34.90 4.34
C ALA A 778 16.21 35.27 2.89
N THR A 779 15.37 34.92 1.90
CA THR A 779 15.56 35.28 0.49
C THR A 779 14.84 36.58 0.10
N ALA A 780 13.96 37.08 0.98
CA ALA A 780 13.25 38.35 0.80
C ALA A 780 13.97 39.55 1.43
N LEU A 781 15.00 39.29 2.26
CA LEU A 781 15.99 40.24 2.78
C LEU A 781 17.20 40.24 1.86
#